data_AF-A0A2A2RFJ4-F1
#
_entry.id   AF-A0A2A2RFJ4-F1
#
_cell.length_a   1.000
_cell.length_b   1.000
_cell.length_c   1.000
_cell.angle_alpha   90.00
_cell.angle_beta   90.00
_cell.angle_gamma   90.00
#
_symmetry.space_group_name_H-M   'P 1'
#
loop_
_entity.id
_entity.type
_entity.pdbx_description
1 polymer ?
#
loop_
_entity_poly.entity_id
_entity_poly.type
_entity_poly.pdbx_seq_one_letter_code
_entity_poly.pdbx_strand_id
1 'polypeptide(L)'
;MIAGLCLLADLGWAAETNNDLRRKLLAGEPLAFAAGRPESERLVPAAWIADAARKGIAVQVSRAVIAEPLELRHAALTNQFRLDNCLFKSPADFSFAVFERGFDFTDSQFSKDADFSRATARRAMVLLGTAFSGPTSFADATAEEVVMASGAAFLGPEARFDRMTFHKAVSFHASATQPAASFSGNVSFHTTRFMGAANFDRVRFSHAKGEVDFSEMRAERTTSFRGAEFRGRTAFRSAQFLGNTSFGSAETKTGPGPAARFLGPCNFDSMLFGSEADFANVQFAHAAAPAVFSGGAFKGDARFKQSKFAGGGVFSQTQFEAEVDFQGAHFQGSEEAPAASFQDCALNGRTSFAGVQFAGSADFRNSLFAGESAFNGAKFGAEALFTYARFGRTVSFGALTSEQVPGAVFADATIFTGVRFELDAFFEQVKFTATNRPVSFSSAVFAAETAFDGAQFSGDANFVRAQFGSAATFTGAAFLHPDLTVQFNSIKAGKTLNFTGARFAGPLDFVAAEAVGPVQFAGVVFGGDALFNAMAVERHAVFGPIGTNSPTHFKKTADFIATRIGGQLDLAAARFEGEALFRGANLQRGLILSWRPGTTGQVQAAEFRARADFRNVQAAERVQLAGVTFHEHAAFDSTKWEVPMAFEEVRFRKGASITRAAFPQGADFSTARFQALLDLTDSTFRTLRLTTLAKWSDGPIELRGSTYEEFSGDVDALLEAFTRADRPVLTRLEKSLRQVGRDDEADVVYLQGQRRERIRNWEEHRYGEWIFRSLYGALGNYGVRPYRLLVFSAVLIWLGALVFQLPGAVRRRELTSGTAHSAARLTRFDAVALSICYFLPVEFPLEEEWIAATTPLTYRLPLTNKNVQLRPAAMANFVLRLSGWIVVPLALAAVTGLLKTNG
;
A
#
# COMPACT_ATOMS: atom_id res chain seq x y z
N MET A 1 30.95 9.54 -111.35
CA MET A 1 30.83 8.14 -111.81
C MET A 1 29.99 7.40 -110.78
N ILE A 2 28.77 6.98 -111.17
CA ILE A 2 27.92 5.94 -110.54
C ILE A 2 27.46 6.26 -109.09
N ALA A 3 26.24 6.70 -108.76
CA ALA A 3 24.88 6.28 -109.12
C ALA A 3 24.64 4.77 -108.91
N GLY A 4 24.29 4.36 -107.68
CA GLY A 4 23.87 2.98 -107.41
C GLY A 4 23.46 2.71 -105.96
N LEU A 5 22.16 2.47 -105.77
CA LEU A 5 21.49 1.79 -104.64
C LEU A 5 21.37 2.51 -103.28
N CYS A 6 20.42 3.45 -103.22
CA CYS A 6 19.48 3.55 -102.10
C CYS A 6 18.07 3.32 -102.67
N LEU A 7 17.64 2.06 -102.71
CA LEU A 7 16.27 1.68 -103.06
C LEU A 7 15.96 0.39 -102.29
N LEU A 8 14.80 0.38 -101.63
CA LEU A 8 14.16 -0.68 -100.82
C LEU A 8 14.31 -0.56 -99.30
N ALA A 9 13.48 0.29 -98.69
CA ALA A 9 12.39 -0.17 -97.81
C ALA A 9 11.44 0.99 -97.42
N ASP A 10 10.86 1.67 -98.42
CA ASP A 10 9.53 2.27 -98.24
C ASP A 10 8.52 1.11 -98.23
N LEU A 11 8.30 0.52 -97.06
CA LEU A 11 7.09 -0.26 -96.81
C LEU A 11 5.96 0.77 -96.69
N GLY A 12 5.43 1.18 -97.84
CA GLY A 12 4.19 1.93 -97.94
C GLY A 12 3.08 1.15 -97.25
N TRP A 13 2.62 1.67 -96.12
CA TRP A 13 1.43 1.20 -95.45
C TRP A 13 0.29 1.56 -96.39
N ALA A 14 -0.36 0.57 -97.00
CA ALA A 14 -1.62 0.83 -97.69
C ALA A 14 -2.57 1.48 -96.68
N ALA A 15 -2.90 2.75 -96.88
CA ALA A 15 -3.84 3.46 -96.03
C ALA A 15 -5.21 2.80 -96.23
N GLU A 16 -5.60 1.89 -95.31
CA GLU A 16 -6.95 1.35 -95.29
C GLU A 16 -7.93 2.51 -95.28
N THR A 17 -8.86 2.51 -96.24
CA THR A 17 -9.83 3.60 -96.33
C THR A 17 -10.76 3.55 -95.12
N ASN A 18 -11.30 4.70 -94.69
CA ASN A 18 -12.29 4.76 -93.62
C ASN A 18 -13.48 3.80 -93.83
N ASN A 19 -13.83 3.53 -95.09
CA ASN A 19 -14.88 2.57 -95.45
C ASN A 19 -14.47 1.12 -95.19
N ASP A 20 -13.20 0.76 -95.36
CA ASP A 20 -12.68 -0.57 -95.06
C ASP A 20 -12.60 -0.81 -93.56
N LEU A 21 -12.11 0.17 -92.79
CA LEU A 21 -12.06 0.12 -91.33
C LEU A 21 -13.46 -0.05 -90.71
N ARG A 22 -14.44 0.72 -91.20
CA ARG A 22 -15.84 0.60 -90.78
C ARG A 22 -16.43 -0.77 -91.13
N ARG A 23 -16.13 -1.29 -92.34
CA ARG A 23 -16.62 -2.61 -92.78
C ARG A 23 -16.08 -3.72 -91.88
N LYS A 24 -14.78 -3.70 -91.57
CA LYS A 24 -14.14 -4.66 -90.66
C LYS A 24 -14.78 -4.64 -89.27
N LEU A 25 -14.95 -3.45 -88.68
CA LEU A 25 -15.58 -3.31 -87.37
C LEU A 25 -17.03 -3.82 -87.37
N LEU A 26 -17.82 -3.50 -88.40
CA LEU A 26 -19.20 -4.00 -88.55
C LEU A 26 -19.29 -5.49 -88.94
N ALA A 27 -18.19 -6.10 -89.40
CA ALA A 27 -18.08 -7.54 -89.60
C ALA A 27 -17.61 -8.29 -88.34
N GLY A 28 -17.23 -7.57 -87.28
CA GLY A 28 -16.69 -8.13 -86.03
C GLY A 28 -15.22 -8.55 -86.12
N GLU A 29 -14.51 -8.11 -87.17
CA GLU A 29 -13.07 -8.35 -87.31
C GLU A 29 -12.27 -7.43 -86.37
N PRO A 30 -11.17 -7.91 -85.75
CA PRO A 30 -10.33 -7.08 -84.90
C PRO A 30 -9.69 -5.91 -85.65
N LEU A 31 -9.77 -4.72 -85.07
CA LEU A 31 -9.17 -3.50 -85.58
C LEU A 31 -7.99 -3.09 -84.71
N ALA A 32 -6.76 -3.40 -85.13
CA ALA A 32 -5.54 -3.10 -84.38
C ALA A 32 -4.61 -2.14 -85.14
N PHE A 33 -4.26 -1.02 -84.51
CA PHE A 33 -3.28 -0.08 -85.05
C PHE A 33 -1.86 -0.39 -84.54
N ALA A 34 -0.83 -0.02 -85.30
CA ALA A 34 0.56 -0.18 -84.88
C ALA A 34 0.97 0.88 -83.85
N ALA A 35 1.87 0.51 -82.93
CA ALA A 35 2.25 1.34 -81.77
C ALA A 35 2.91 2.68 -82.12
N GLY A 36 3.58 2.79 -83.27
CA GLY A 36 4.24 4.03 -83.72
C GLY A 36 3.40 4.93 -84.62
N ARG A 37 2.16 4.54 -84.93
CA ARG A 37 1.31 5.27 -85.89
C ARG A 37 0.76 6.56 -85.25
N PRO A 38 0.81 7.72 -85.95
CA PRO A 38 0.36 9.00 -85.38
C PRO A 38 -1.14 8.98 -85.06
N GLU A 39 -1.57 9.77 -84.06
CA GLU A 39 -2.96 9.82 -83.59
C GLU A 39 -3.97 10.12 -84.70
N SER A 40 -3.61 11.00 -85.64
CA SER A 40 -4.46 11.40 -86.78
C SER A 40 -4.84 10.24 -87.69
N GLU A 41 -4.05 9.16 -87.69
CA GLU A 41 -4.29 7.98 -88.53
C GLU A 41 -4.88 6.80 -87.75
N ARG A 42 -5.10 6.97 -86.44
CA ARG A 42 -5.71 5.96 -85.56
C ARG A 42 -7.14 6.37 -85.16
N LEU A 43 -7.72 7.36 -85.84
CA LEU A 43 -9.04 7.89 -85.54
C LEU A 43 -10.13 6.87 -85.88
N VAL A 44 -10.95 6.53 -84.89
CA VAL A 44 -12.13 5.69 -85.05
C VAL A 44 -13.35 6.47 -84.55
N PRO A 45 -14.32 6.81 -85.42
CA PRO A 45 -15.56 7.45 -85.01
C PRO A 45 -16.32 6.65 -83.95
N ALA A 46 -16.76 7.32 -82.89
CA ALA A 46 -17.43 6.67 -81.76
C ALA A 46 -18.76 6.04 -82.19
N ALA A 47 -19.44 6.65 -83.17
CA ALA A 47 -20.67 6.15 -83.74
C ALA A 47 -20.52 4.75 -84.37
N TRP A 48 -19.35 4.40 -84.93
CA TRP A 48 -19.15 3.07 -85.50
C TRP A 48 -19.06 1.99 -84.43
N ILE A 49 -18.37 2.30 -83.33
CA ILE A 49 -18.27 1.43 -82.15
C ILE A 49 -19.65 1.25 -81.52
N ALA A 50 -20.40 2.33 -81.36
CA ALA A 50 -21.75 2.30 -80.80
C ALA A 50 -22.73 1.49 -81.67
N ASP A 51 -22.69 1.66 -82.99
CA ASP A 51 -23.53 0.91 -83.94
C ASP A 51 -23.20 -0.59 -83.92
N ALA A 52 -21.90 -0.95 -83.96
CA ALA A 52 -21.45 -2.34 -83.86
C ALA A 52 -21.92 -2.99 -82.54
N ALA A 53 -21.70 -2.32 -81.42
CA ALA A 53 -22.10 -2.79 -80.10
C ALA A 53 -23.62 -3.00 -79.98
N ARG A 54 -24.43 -2.03 -80.43
CA ARG A 54 -25.91 -2.10 -80.37
C ARG A 54 -26.49 -3.18 -81.29
N LYS A 55 -25.81 -3.50 -82.39
CA LYS A 55 -26.16 -4.62 -83.29
C LYS A 55 -25.72 -5.99 -82.77
N GLY A 56 -25.07 -6.04 -81.60
CA GLY A 56 -24.55 -7.29 -81.03
C GLY A 56 -23.34 -7.84 -81.78
N ILE A 57 -22.59 -7.01 -82.50
CA ILE A 57 -21.34 -7.41 -83.17
C ILE A 57 -20.19 -7.32 -82.15
N ALA A 58 -19.22 -8.24 -82.23
CA ALA A 58 -18.04 -8.19 -81.38
C ALA A 58 -17.20 -6.94 -81.68
N VAL A 59 -16.91 -6.15 -80.66
CA VAL A 59 -16.06 -4.95 -80.75
C VAL A 59 -14.68 -5.32 -80.22
N GLN A 60 -13.67 -5.28 -81.10
CA GLN A 60 -12.28 -5.54 -80.76
C GLN A 60 -11.42 -4.46 -81.42
N VAL A 61 -11.08 -3.41 -80.68
CA VAL A 61 -10.29 -2.29 -81.18
C VAL A 61 -9.06 -2.07 -80.29
N SER A 62 -7.88 -2.02 -80.90
CA SER A 62 -6.62 -1.87 -80.19
C SER A 62 -5.85 -0.66 -80.72
N ARG A 63 -5.32 0.17 -79.80
CA ARG A 63 -4.53 1.37 -80.12
C ARG A 63 -5.28 2.41 -80.95
N ALA A 64 -6.59 2.59 -80.79
CA ALA A 64 -7.35 3.63 -81.51
C ALA A 64 -7.41 4.97 -80.74
N VAL A 65 -7.78 6.04 -81.44
CA VAL A 65 -8.15 7.34 -80.88
C VAL A 65 -9.64 7.58 -81.16
N ILE A 66 -10.43 7.65 -80.10
CA ILE A 66 -11.87 7.89 -80.13
C ILE A 66 -12.08 9.37 -79.77
N ALA A 67 -12.25 10.20 -80.80
CA ALA A 67 -12.29 11.65 -80.63
C ALA A 67 -13.68 12.16 -80.21
N GLU A 68 -14.75 11.49 -80.64
CA GLU A 68 -16.14 11.85 -80.38
C GLU A 68 -16.68 11.19 -79.10
N PRO A 69 -17.77 11.71 -78.50
CA PRO A 69 -18.40 11.06 -77.35
C PRO A 69 -18.89 9.64 -77.69
N LEU A 70 -18.61 8.67 -76.81
CA LEU A 70 -19.08 7.29 -76.96
C LEU A 70 -20.34 7.06 -76.13
N GLU A 71 -21.48 6.94 -76.82
CA GLU A 71 -22.82 6.89 -76.22
C GLU A 71 -23.40 5.46 -76.26
N LEU A 72 -23.24 4.72 -75.18
CA LEU A 72 -23.72 3.35 -74.98
C LEU A 72 -24.72 3.22 -73.83
N ARG A 73 -25.29 4.33 -73.39
CA ARG A 73 -26.34 4.35 -72.38
C ARG A 73 -27.52 3.42 -72.75
N HIS A 74 -27.96 2.61 -71.79
CA HIS A 74 -29.01 1.57 -71.95
C HIS A 74 -28.71 0.49 -73.01
N ALA A 75 -27.48 0.39 -73.53
CA ALA A 75 -27.15 -0.62 -74.53
C ALA A 75 -27.00 -2.01 -73.90
N ALA A 76 -27.49 -3.04 -74.60
CA ALA A 76 -27.24 -4.44 -74.27
C ALA A 76 -26.16 -4.99 -75.21
N LEU A 77 -24.95 -5.15 -74.72
CA LEU A 77 -23.79 -5.64 -75.45
C LEU A 77 -23.67 -7.16 -75.25
N THR A 78 -24.15 -7.92 -76.24
CA THR A 78 -24.26 -9.39 -76.16
C THR A 78 -22.96 -10.13 -76.47
N ASN A 79 -22.03 -9.49 -77.16
CA ASN A 79 -20.75 -10.07 -77.59
C ASN A 79 -19.54 -9.38 -76.94
N GLN A 80 -18.35 -9.84 -77.26
CA GLN A 80 -17.10 -9.32 -76.71
C GLN A 80 -16.97 -7.80 -76.97
N PHE A 81 -16.57 -7.05 -75.93
CA PHE A 81 -16.32 -5.62 -76.01
C PHE A 81 -14.91 -5.30 -75.46
N ARG A 82 -13.94 -5.20 -76.36
CA ARG A 82 -12.53 -4.91 -76.06
C ARG A 82 -12.10 -3.63 -76.77
N LEU A 83 -11.67 -2.66 -75.99
CA LEU A 83 -11.07 -1.40 -76.43
C LEU A 83 -9.75 -1.22 -75.67
N ASP A 84 -8.69 -1.88 -76.11
CA ASP A 84 -7.38 -1.89 -75.43
C ASP A 84 -6.41 -0.86 -76.01
N ASN A 85 -5.54 -0.28 -75.18
CA ASN A 85 -4.58 0.76 -75.55
C ASN A 85 -5.21 1.96 -76.29
N CYS A 86 -6.51 2.21 -76.09
CA CYS A 86 -7.27 3.24 -76.80
C CYS A 86 -7.24 4.58 -76.04
N LEU A 87 -7.30 5.69 -76.78
CA LEU A 87 -7.38 7.05 -76.23
C LEU A 87 -8.77 7.65 -76.50
N PHE A 88 -9.55 7.90 -75.45
CA PHE A 88 -10.84 8.58 -75.51
C PHE A 88 -10.64 10.07 -75.21
N LYS A 89 -10.87 10.94 -76.19
CA LYS A 89 -10.69 12.40 -76.03
C LYS A 89 -11.95 13.13 -75.57
N SER A 90 -13.11 12.49 -75.68
CA SER A 90 -14.43 13.01 -75.31
C SER A 90 -15.08 12.11 -74.24
N PRO A 91 -16.17 12.57 -73.59
CA PRO A 91 -16.88 11.77 -72.60
C PRO A 91 -17.37 10.42 -73.13
N ALA A 92 -17.40 9.41 -72.27
CA ALA A 92 -17.93 8.09 -72.57
C ALA A 92 -19.05 7.71 -71.58
N ASP A 93 -20.25 7.51 -72.09
CA ASP A 93 -21.44 7.15 -71.31
C ASP A 93 -21.81 5.68 -71.56
N PHE A 94 -21.56 4.84 -70.57
CA PHE A 94 -21.96 3.44 -70.47
C PHE A 94 -23.03 3.23 -69.39
N SER A 95 -23.72 4.28 -68.96
CA SER A 95 -24.70 4.19 -67.88
C SER A 95 -25.85 3.25 -68.26
N PHE A 96 -26.30 2.43 -67.31
CA PHE A 96 -27.31 1.38 -67.53
C PHE A 96 -26.96 0.35 -68.63
N ALA A 97 -25.73 0.32 -69.15
CA ALA A 97 -25.34 -0.65 -70.17
C ALA A 97 -25.16 -2.05 -69.56
N VAL A 98 -25.47 -3.09 -70.32
CA VAL A 98 -25.30 -4.49 -69.91
C VAL A 98 -24.27 -5.15 -70.82
N PHE A 99 -23.14 -5.56 -70.26
CA PHE A 99 -22.06 -6.27 -70.93
C PHE A 99 -22.17 -7.77 -70.63
N GLU A 100 -22.85 -8.52 -71.50
CA GLU A 100 -23.08 -9.97 -71.36
C GLU A 100 -21.77 -10.77 -71.36
N ARG A 101 -20.73 -10.27 -72.03
CA ARG A 101 -19.38 -10.87 -72.07
C ARG A 101 -18.30 -10.04 -71.38
N GLY A 102 -18.71 -9.09 -70.52
CA GLY A 102 -17.80 -8.19 -69.84
C GLY A 102 -17.13 -7.23 -70.81
N PHE A 103 -16.12 -6.50 -70.33
CA PHE A 103 -15.38 -5.55 -71.14
C PHE A 103 -13.90 -5.49 -70.76
N ASP A 104 -13.10 -5.03 -71.72
CA ASP A 104 -11.65 -4.94 -71.59
C ASP A 104 -11.14 -3.58 -72.09
N PHE A 105 -10.66 -2.76 -71.14
CA PHE A 105 -10.07 -1.45 -71.37
C PHE A 105 -8.57 -1.42 -71.03
N THR A 106 -7.89 -2.57 -71.13
CA THR A 106 -6.46 -2.67 -70.76
C THR A 106 -5.63 -1.58 -71.42
N ASP A 107 -4.86 -0.83 -70.63
CA ASP A 107 -3.97 0.28 -71.01
C ASP A 107 -4.65 1.43 -71.78
N SER A 108 -5.98 1.54 -71.72
CA SER A 108 -6.74 2.63 -72.34
C SER A 108 -6.80 3.89 -71.46
N GLN A 109 -7.02 5.05 -72.08
CA GLN A 109 -7.00 6.36 -71.43
C GLN A 109 -8.28 7.15 -71.71
N PHE A 110 -9.01 7.52 -70.66
CA PHE A 110 -10.17 8.40 -70.71
C PHE A 110 -9.76 9.82 -70.31
N SER A 111 -9.66 10.72 -71.29
CA SER A 111 -9.24 12.11 -71.06
C SER A 111 -10.36 13.00 -70.47
N LYS A 112 -11.61 12.52 -70.53
CA LYS A 112 -12.83 13.17 -70.04
C LYS A 112 -13.66 12.18 -69.22
N ASP A 113 -14.85 12.60 -68.84
CA ASP A 113 -15.79 11.89 -67.98
C ASP A 113 -16.09 10.48 -68.51
N ALA A 114 -16.09 9.49 -67.62
CA ALA A 114 -16.45 8.11 -67.94
C ALA A 114 -17.54 7.64 -66.96
N ASP A 115 -18.76 7.47 -67.47
CA ASP A 115 -19.92 7.07 -66.67
C ASP A 115 -20.30 5.61 -66.91
N PHE A 116 -20.18 4.79 -65.88
CA PHE A 116 -20.61 3.39 -65.82
C PHE A 116 -21.73 3.21 -64.78
N SER A 117 -22.42 4.28 -64.39
CA SER A 117 -23.46 4.21 -63.38
C SER A 117 -24.57 3.24 -63.79
N ARG A 118 -24.97 2.35 -62.88
CA ARG A 118 -25.97 1.29 -63.13
C ARG A 118 -25.60 0.32 -64.27
N ALA A 119 -24.36 0.31 -64.74
CA ALA A 119 -23.90 -0.66 -65.72
C ALA A 119 -23.76 -2.06 -65.08
N THR A 120 -23.98 -3.11 -65.88
CA THR A 120 -23.85 -4.51 -65.44
C THR A 120 -22.82 -5.23 -66.30
N ALA A 121 -21.76 -5.76 -65.69
CA ALA A 121 -20.81 -6.66 -66.33
C ALA A 121 -21.06 -8.10 -65.87
N ARG A 122 -21.59 -8.94 -66.75
CA ARG A 122 -21.88 -10.35 -66.44
C ARG A 122 -20.65 -11.26 -66.45
N ARG A 123 -19.57 -10.80 -67.09
CA ARG A 123 -18.26 -11.45 -67.12
C ARG A 123 -17.19 -10.45 -66.67
N ALA A 124 -15.93 -10.85 -66.81
CA ALA A 124 -14.80 -10.09 -66.29
C ALA A 124 -14.82 -8.62 -66.74
N MET A 125 -14.58 -7.73 -65.78
CA MET A 125 -14.35 -6.32 -65.98
C MET A 125 -12.84 -6.07 -65.91
N VAL A 126 -12.22 -5.77 -67.05
CA VAL A 126 -10.76 -5.60 -67.15
C VAL A 126 -10.42 -4.13 -67.36
N LEU A 127 -9.75 -3.56 -66.37
CA LEU A 127 -9.29 -2.17 -66.26
C LEU A 127 -7.77 -2.09 -66.01
N LEU A 128 -7.03 -3.08 -66.50
CA LEU A 128 -5.59 -3.19 -66.24
C LEU A 128 -4.85 -2.00 -66.85
N GLY A 129 -4.12 -1.21 -66.06
CA GLY A 129 -3.39 -0.03 -66.57
C GLY A 129 -4.28 1.09 -67.13
N THR A 130 -5.61 1.01 -66.99
CA THR A 130 -6.53 2.02 -67.52
C THR A 130 -6.42 3.34 -66.77
N ALA A 131 -6.30 4.46 -67.48
CA ALA A 131 -6.23 5.79 -66.87
C ALA A 131 -7.52 6.59 -67.08
N PHE A 132 -8.06 7.16 -66.01
CA PHE A 132 -9.22 8.05 -66.02
C PHE A 132 -8.80 9.45 -65.57
N SER A 133 -8.69 10.38 -66.51
CA SER A 133 -8.31 11.77 -66.25
C SER A 133 -9.49 12.68 -65.91
N GLY A 134 -10.71 12.29 -66.31
CA GLY A 134 -11.96 12.95 -65.91
C GLY A 134 -12.65 12.28 -64.71
N PRO A 135 -13.75 12.86 -64.21
CA PRO A 135 -14.64 12.22 -63.25
C PRO A 135 -15.07 10.82 -63.73
N THR A 136 -15.05 9.85 -62.83
CA THR A 136 -15.45 8.46 -63.15
C THR A 136 -16.50 7.97 -62.17
N SER A 137 -17.58 7.38 -62.68
CA SER A 137 -18.68 6.87 -61.86
C SER A 137 -18.99 5.42 -62.20
N PHE A 138 -18.98 4.55 -61.20
CA PHE A 138 -19.51 3.19 -61.19
C PHE A 138 -20.68 3.07 -60.20
N ALA A 139 -21.34 4.19 -59.86
CA ALA A 139 -22.41 4.21 -58.88
C ALA A 139 -23.55 3.26 -59.28
N ASP A 140 -24.03 2.44 -58.35
CA ASP A 140 -25.07 1.42 -58.58
C ASP A 140 -24.71 0.36 -59.65
N ALA A 141 -23.44 0.28 -60.09
CA ALA A 141 -23.02 -0.73 -61.06
C ALA A 141 -22.93 -2.13 -60.43
N THR A 142 -22.95 -3.16 -61.28
CA THR A 142 -22.83 -4.57 -60.85
C THR A 142 -21.76 -5.29 -61.67
N ALA A 143 -20.80 -5.92 -60.98
CA ALA A 143 -19.88 -6.87 -61.56
C ALA A 143 -20.23 -8.28 -61.04
N GLU A 144 -20.69 -9.16 -61.93
CA GLU A 144 -21.05 -10.55 -61.58
C GLU A 144 -19.83 -11.48 -61.50
N GLU A 145 -18.72 -11.11 -62.15
CA GLU A 145 -17.46 -11.86 -62.19
C GLU A 145 -16.27 -11.01 -61.71
N VAL A 146 -15.06 -11.57 -61.85
CA VAL A 146 -13.80 -10.95 -61.36
C VAL A 146 -13.55 -9.58 -62.00
N VAL A 147 -13.10 -8.64 -61.17
CA VAL A 147 -12.68 -7.30 -61.61
C VAL A 147 -11.15 -7.16 -61.49
N MET A 148 -10.51 -6.82 -62.60
CA MET A 148 -9.06 -6.68 -62.71
C MET A 148 -8.69 -5.20 -62.93
N ALA A 149 -8.30 -4.51 -61.86
CA ALA A 149 -8.00 -3.08 -61.87
C ALA A 149 -6.56 -2.76 -61.43
N SER A 150 -5.66 -3.74 -61.48
CA SER A 150 -4.22 -3.50 -61.26
C SER A 150 -3.71 -2.46 -62.26
N GLY A 151 -3.03 -1.44 -61.76
CA GLY A 151 -2.49 -0.34 -62.56
C GLY A 151 -3.53 0.72 -62.98
N ALA A 152 -4.81 0.55 -62.61
CA ALA A 152 -5.82 1.55 -62.91
C ALA A 152 -5.50 2.88 -62.20
N ALA A 153 -5.50 3.98 -62.96
CA ALA A 153 -5.14 5.30 -62.48
C ALA A 153 -6.34 6.26 -62.57
N PHE A 154 -6.98 6.53 -61.43
CA PHE A 154 -8.07 7.49 -61.32
C PHE A 154 -7.50 8.87 -60.99
N LEU A 155 -7.12 9.60 -62.03
CA LEU A 155 -6.46 10.91 -61.98
C LEU A 155 -7.46 12.07 -61.88
N GLY A 156 -8.72 11.84 -62.26
CA GLY A 156 -9.78 12.82 -62.19
C GLY A 156 -10.14 13.28 -60.77
N PRO A 157 -10.97 14.33 -60.65
CA PRO A 157 -11.33 14.91 -59.35
C PRO A 157 -12.17 13.97 -58.48
N GLU A 158 -12.90 13.02 -59.08
CA GLU A 158 -13.77 12.08 -58.38
C GLU A 158 -13.73 10.68 -59.02
N ALA A 159 -13.73 9.65 -58.18
CA ALA A 159 -13.94 8.25 -58.54
C ALA A 159 -15.01 7.65 -57.62
N ARG A 160 -16.22 7.42 -58.15
CA ARG A 160 -17.38 6.97 -57.36
C ARG A 160 -17.71 5.51 -57.64
N PHE A 161 -17.83 4.72 -56.58
CA PHE A 161 -18.23 3.31 -56.59
C PHE A 161 -19.47 3.08 -55.70
N ASP A 162 -20.19 4.15 -55.36
CA ASP A 162 -21.31 4.12 -54.41
C ASP A 162 -22.34 3.05 -54.76
N ARG A 163 -22.71 2.22 -53.78
CA ARG A 163 -23.69 1.12 -53.95
C ARG A 163 -23.32 0.13 -55.07
N MET A 164 -22.06 0.10 -55.52
CA MET A 164 -21.60 -0.89 -56.48
C MET A 164 -21.56 -2.28 -55.82
N THR A 165 -21.89 -3.32 -56.58
CA THR A 165 -21.84 -4.71 -56.11
C THR A 165 -20.80 -5.53 -56.88
N PHE A 166 -19.83 -6.07 -56.16
CA PHE A 166 -18.84 -7.02 -56.66
C PHE A 166 -19.19 -8.44 -56.17
N HIS A 167 -19.70 -9.29 -57.06
CA HIS A 167 -20.08 -10.66 -56.72
C HIS A 167 -18.88 -11.58 -56.51
N LYS A 168 -17.77 -11.33 -57.23
CA LYS A 168 -16.51 -12.08 -57.15
C LYS A 168 -15.37 -11.17 -56.75
N ALA A 169 -14.14 -11.69 -56.81
CA ALA A 169 -12.96 -10.98 -56.35
C ALA A 169 -12.67 -9.71 -57.17
N VAL A 170 -12.20 -8.67 -56.50
CA VAL A 170 -11.70 -7.43 -57.11
C VAL A 170 -10.24 -7.20 -56.73
N SER A 171 -9.43 -6.86 -57.72
CA SER A 171 -8.00 -6.66 -57.59
C SER A 171 -7.59 -5.24 -57.96
N PHE A 172 -7.19 -4.46 -56.96
CA PHE A 172 -6.54 -3.15 -57.12
C PHE A 172 -5.04 -3.22 -56.78
N HIS A 173 -4.58 -4.30 -56.16
CA HIS A 173 -3.16 -4.55 -55.89
C HIS A 173 -2.30 -4.65 -57.16
N ALA A 174 -0.98 -4.54 -56.96
CA ALA A 174 0.00 -4.77 -58.01
C ALA A 174 -0.04 -6.21 -58.51
N SER A 175 0.07 -6.39 -59.83
CA SER A 175 0.24 -7.68 -60.48
C SER A 175 1.68 -7.84 -61.00
N ALA A 176 1.97 -8.95 -61.68
CA ALA A 176 3.26 -9.14 -62.35
C ALA A 176 3.53 -8.11 -63.47
N THR A 177 2.46 -7.52 -64.03
CA THR A 177 2.52 -6.65 -65.22
C THR A 177 2.14 -5.21 -64.93
N GLN A 178 1.42 -4.94 -63.83
CA GLN A 178 0.86 -3.64 -63.52
C GLN A 178 1.15 -3.26 -62.06
N PRO A 179 1.41 -1.98 -61.76
CA PRO A 179 1.52 -1.50 -60.38
C PRO A 179 0.16 -1.59 -59.65
N ALA A 180 0.11 -1.24 -58.37
CA ALA A 180 -1.16 -1.09 -57.67
C ALA A 180 -1.93 0.12 -58.22
N ALA A 181 -3.26 0.07 -58.14
CA ALA A 181 -4.12 1.17 -58.54
C ALA A 181 -3.83 2.45 -57.74
N SER A 182 -4.10 3.61 -58.34
CA SER A 182 -3.89 4.91 -57.72
C SER A 182 -5.09 5.82 -57.91
N PHE A 183 -5.41 6.58 -56.87
CA PHE A 183 -6.48 7.57 -56.86
C PHE A 183 -5.93 8.95 -56.49
N SER A 184 -6.18 9.96 -57.31
CA SER A 184 -5.63 11.32 -57.16
C SER A 184 -6.68 12.37 -56.76
N GLY A 185 -7.97 12.04 -56.85
CA GLY A 185 -9.09 12.87 -56.41
C GLY A 185 -9.85 12.27 -55.21
N ASN A 186 -11.09 12.72 -55.01
CA ASN A 186 -12.01 12.15 -54.03
C ASN A 186 -12.46 10.75 -54.46
N VAL A 187 -12.55 9.83 -53.51
CA VAL A 187 -12.96 8.45 -53.78
C VAL A 187 -14.09 8.08 -52.84
N SER A 188 -15.14 7.47 -53.40
CA SER A 188 -16.25 6.99 -52.59
C SER A 188 -16.59 5.55 -52.95
N PHE A 189 -16.61 4.71 -51.92
CA PHE A 189 -17.12 3.34 -51.87
C PHE A 189 -18.33 3.27 -50.91
N HIS A 190 -19.05 4.38 -50.73
CA HIS A 190 -20.20 4.47 -49.83
C HIS A 190 -21.24 3.38 -50.12
N THR A 191 -21.60 2.58 -49.12
CA THR A 191 -22.54 1.45 -49.24
C THR A 191 -22.15 0.40 -50.30
N THR A 192 -20.88 0.32 -50.69
CA THR A 192 -20.40 -0.68 -51.66
C THR A 192 -20.45 -2.09 -51.07
N ARG A 193 -20.79 -3.09 -51.88
CA ARG A 193 -20.85 -4.50 -51.47
C ARG A 193 -19.78 -5.32 -52.16
N PHE A 194 -18.87 -5.89 -51.37
CA PHE A 194 -17.87 -6.87 -51.81
C PHE A 194 -18.28 -8.27 -51.33
N MET A 195 -18.94 -9.05 -52.19
CA MET A 195 -19.29 -10.44 -51.89
C MET A 195 -18.09 -11.39 -52.11
N GLY A 196 -17.16 -11.01 -52.98
CA GLY A 196 -15.86 -11.65 -53.15
C GLY A 196 -14.74 -10.97 -52.36
N ALA A 197 -13.52 -11.50 -52.48
CA ALA A 197 -12.35 -10.91 -51.84
C ALA A 197 -11.99 -9.55 -52.48
N ALA A 198 -11.61 -8.57 -51.67
CA ALA A 198 -11.23 -7.24 -52.12
C ALA A 198 -9.78 -6.94 -51.74
N ASN A 199 -8.92 -6.72 -52.74
CA ASN A 199 -7.49 -6.50 -52.52
C ASN A 199 -7.05 -5.08 -52.93
N PHE A 200 -6.79 -4.24 -51.93
CA PHE A 200 -6.27 -2.88 -52.01
C PHE A 200 -4.80 -2.78 -51.58
N ASP A 201 -4.04 -3.88 -51.60
CA ASP A 201 -2.64 -3.87 -51.19
C ASP A 201 -1.83 -2.88 -52.02
N ARG A 202 -1.08 -2.01 -51.33
CA ARG A 202 -0.22 -0.95 -51.90
C ARG A 202 -0.95 0.09 -52.76
N VAL A 203 -2.28 0.13 -52.70
CA VAL A 203 -3.08 1.19 -53.36
C VAL A 203 -2.77 2.54 -52.72
N ARG A 204 -2.68 3.58 -53.55
CA ARG A 204 -2.40 4.95 -53.09
C ARG A 204 -3.58 5.87 -53.30
N PHE A 205 -4.13 6.39 -52.21
CA PHE A 205 -5.10 7.47 -52.20
C PHE A 205 -4.36 8.78 -51.92
N SER A 206 -3.98 9.47 -53.00
CA SER A 206 -2.96 10.51 -52.98
C SER A 206 -3.50 11.92 -52.69
N HIS A 207 -4.82 12.12 -52.73
CA HIS A 207 -5.42 13.45 -52.55
C HIS A 207 -5.39 13.88 -51.08
N ALA A 208 -4.36 14.64 -50.68
CA ALA A 208 -4.13 15.03 -49.29
C ALA A 208 -5.24 15.91 -48.67
N LYS A 209 -5.95 16.70 -49.49
CA LYS A 209 -7.12 17.48 -49.06
C LYS A 209 -8.45 16.80 -49.39
N GLY A 210 -8.39 15.61 -49.99
CA GLY A 210 -9.55 14.86 -50.41
C GLY A 210 -10.10 13.96 -49.35
N GLU A 211 -11.19 13.32 -49.71
CA GLU A 211 -11.87 12.30 -48.91
C GLU A 211 -11.84 10.95 -49.60
N VAL A 212 -11.62 9.91 -48.80
CA VAL A 212 -11.75 8.51 -49.16
C VAL A 212 -12.84 7.91 -48.29
N ASP A 213 -14.04 7.76 -48.85
CA ASP A 213 -15.20 7.27 -48.12
C ASP A 213 -15.43 5.78 -48.35
N PHE A 214 -15.33 4.98 -47.29
CA PHE A 214 -15.74 3.57 -47.22
C PHE A 214 -16.93 3.38 -46.25
N SER A 215 -17.65 4.45 -45.92
CA SER A 215 -18.73 4.38 -44.94
C SER A 215 -19.85 3.44 -45.42
N GLU A 216 -20.38 2.67 -44.49
CA GLU A 216 -21.45 1.69 -44.71
C GLU A 216 -21.12 0.61 -45.76
N MET A 217 -19.85 0.48 -46.17
CA MET A 217 -19.45 -0.61 -47.05
C MET A 217 -19.62 -1.96 -46.35
N ARG A 218 -19.85 -3.01 -47.13
CA ARG A 218 -19.95 -4.38 -46.64
C ARG A 218 -19.03 -5.30 -47.42
N ALA A 219 -18.10 -5.96 -46.73
CA ALA A 219 -17.24 -6.99 -47.30
C ALA A 219 -17.52 -8.35 -46.65
N GLU A 220 -17.94 -9.33 -47.45
CA GLU A 220 -18.33 -10.66 -46.96
C GLU A 220 -17.14 -11.63 -46.87
N ARG A 221 -16.05 -11.32 -47.57
CA ARG A 221 -14.84 -12.12 -47.65
C ARG A 221 -13.62 -11.30 -47.25
N THR A 222 -12.44 -11.89 -47.39
CA THR A 222 -11.18 -11.26 -47.02
C THR A 222 -10.99 -9.92 -47.72
N THR A 223 -10.62 -8.90 -46.94
CA THR A 223 -10.28 -7.57 -47.44
C THR A 223 -8.87 -7.18 -47.00
N SER A 224 -8.02 -6.78 -47.94
CA SER A 224 -6.62 -6.48 -47.67
C SER A 224 -6.28 -5.05 -48.10
N PHE A 225 -5.62 -4.31 -47.20
CA PHE A 225 -5.14 -2.93 -47.36
C PHE A 225 -3.64 -2.84 -47.03
N ARG A 226 -2.89 -3.94 -47.15
CA ARG A 226 -1.49 -3.98 -46.71
C ARG A 226 -0.64 -3.03 -47.53
N GLY A 227 0.07 -2.14 -46.84
CA GLY A 227 0.88 -1.12 -47.49
C GLY A 227 0.10 -0.05 -48.25
N ALA A 228 -1.24 -0.01 -48.11
CA ALA A 228 -2.04 1.07 -48.67
C ALA A 228 -1.70 2.41 -48.00
N GLU A 229 -1.74 3.49 -48.77
CA GLU A 229 -1.43 4.85 -48.31
C GLU A 229 -2.64 5.76 -48.47
N PHE A 230 -3.11 6.31 -47.35
CA PHE A 230 -4.24 7.24 -47.29
C PHE A 230 -3.73 8.64 -46.92
N ARG A 231 -3.62 9.53 -47.91
CA ARG A 231 -3.13 10.91 -47.68
C ARG A 231 -4.19 11.86 -47.14
N GLY A 232 -5.43 11.70 -47.59
CA GLY A 232 -6.56 12.54 -47.21
C GLY A 232 -7.34 11.99 -46.02
N ARG A 233 -8.50 12.62 -45.75
CA ARG A 233 -9.44 12.13 -44.75
C ARG A 233 -9.99 10.78 -45.20
N THR A 234 -10.02 9.80 -44.29
CA THR A 234 -10.51 8.46 -44.60
C THR A 234 -11.62 8.06 -43.63
N ALA A 235 -12.78 7.66 -44.14
CA ALA A 235 -13.92 7.25 -43.34
C ALA A 235 -14.27 5.77 -43.62
N PHE A 236 -14.41 4.98 -42.57
CA PHE A 236 -14.92 3.61 -42.54
C PHE A 236 -16.14 3.51 -41.61
N ARG A 237 -16.89 4.62 -41.45
CA ARG A 237 -17.98 4.71 -40.48
C ARG A 237 -19.02 3.64 -40.79
N SER A 238 -19.42 2.86 -39.78
CA SER A 238 -20.43 1.81 -39.93
C SER A 238 -20.08 0.75 -41.00
N ALA A 239 -18.82 0.65 -41.42
CA ALA A 239 -18.38 -0.37 -42.36
C ALA A 239 -18.42 -1.75 -41.70
N GLN A 240 -18.78 -2.77 -42.48
CA GLN A 240 -18.91 -4.15 -42.04
C GLN A 240 -17.94 -5.05 -42.79
N PHE A 241 -16.91 -5.53 -42.10
CA PHE A 241 -15.97 -6.52 -42.60
C PHE A 241 -16.27 -7.88 -41.96
N LEU A 242 -16.95 -8.78 -42.68
CA LEU A 242 -17.32 -10.09 -42.14
C LEU A 242 -16.24 -11.15 -42.31
N GLY A 243 -15.38 -11.02 -43.32
CA GLY A 243 -14.18 -11.84 -43.48
C GLY A 243 -12.95 -11.21 -42.81
N ASN A 244 -11.82 -11.90 -42.87
CA ASN A 244 -10.56 -11.39 -42.32
C ASN A 244 -10.16 -10.08 -42.99
N THR A 245 -9.73 -9.11 -42.20
CA THR A 245 -9.29 -7.81 -42.68
C THR A 245 -7.84 -7.54 -42.29
N SER A 246 -7.02 -7.11 -43.25
CA SER A 246 -5.60 -6.86 -43.02
C SER A 246 -5.18 -5.46 -43.46
N PHE A 247 -4.92 -4.60 -42.49
CA PHE A 247 -4.15 -3.36 -42.65
C PHE A 247 -2.68 -3.54 -42.26
N GLY A 248 -2.41 -4.51 -41.38
CA GLY A 248 -1.11 -4.73 -40.79
C GLY A 248 -0.04 -5.31 -41.72
N SER A 249 1.20 -5.32 -41.23
CA SER A 249 2.31 -5.98 -41.90
C SER A 249 2.19 -7.50 -41.77
N ALA A 250 2.32 -8.23 -42.87
CA ALA A 250 2.58 -9.66 -42.80
C ALA A 250 4.08 -9.92 -42.56
N GLU A 251 4.42 -10.89 -41.72
CA GLU A 251 5.80 -11.38 -41.64
C GLU A 251 6.20 -12.00 -42.98
N THR A 252 7.34 -11.56 -43.52
CA THR A 252 7.91 -12.12 -44.74
C THR A 252 9.30 -12.65 -44.43
N LYS A 253 9.85 -13.51 -45.32
CA LYS A 253 11.22 -14.02 -45.19
C LYS A 253 12.29 -12.92 -45.11
N THR A 254 11.97 -11.71 -45.58
CA THR A 254 12.85 -10.54 -45.61
C THR A 254 12.55 -9.52 -44.51
N GLY A 255 11.74 -9.88 -43.50
CA GLY A 255 11.29 -8.99 -42.43
C GLY A 255 9.79 -8.61 -42.55
N PRO A 256 9.31 -7.66 -41.75
CA PRO A 256 7.91 -7.23 -41.83
C PRO A 256 7.60 -6.57 -43.19
N GLY A 257 6.53 -7.02 -43.84
CA GLY A 257 5.99 -6.38 -45.04
C GLY A 257 5.45 -4.98 -44.75
N PRO A 258 5.11 -4.18 -45.79
CA PRO A 258 4.58 -2.84 -45.58
C PRO A 258 3.19 -2.89 -44.94
N ALA A 259 3.02 -2.25 -43.78
CA ALA A 259 1.72 -1.99 -43.18
C ALA A 259 1.05 -0.75 -43.80
N ALA A 260 -0.26 -0.63 -43.65
CA ALA A 260 -1.02 0.54 -44.09
C ALA A 260 -0.58 1.82 -43.36
N ARG A 261 -0.72 2.96 -44.05
CA ARG A 261 -0.36 4.29 -43.53
C ARG A 261 -1.52 5.26 -43.73
N PHE A 262 -2.02 5.82 -42.64
CA PHE A 262 -3.01 6.89 -42.63
C PHE A 262 -2.31 8.20 -42.29
N LEU A 263 -2.14 9.08 -43.27
CA LEU A 263 -1.47 10.38 -43.12
C LEU A 263 -2.46 11.52 -42.84
N GLY A 264 -3.73 11.34 -43.23
CA GLY A 264 -4.84 12.21 -42.87
C GLY A 264 -5.68 11.65 -41.71
N PRO A 265 -6.70 12.42 -41.23
CA PRO A 265 -7.64 11.94 -40.21
C PRO A 265 -8.35 10.67 -40.66
N CYS A 266 -8.49 9.70 -39.76
CA CYS A 266 -9.17 8.45 -40.03
C CYS A 266 -10.29 8.18 -39.01
N ASN A 267 -11.40 7.67 -39.50
CA ASN A 267 -12.59 7.43 -38.69
C ASN A 267 -13.17 6.05 -38.98
N PHE A 268 -13.11 5.17 -37.99
CA PHE A 268 -13.65 3.81 -37.97
C PHE A 268 -14.83 3.66 -36.97
N ASP A 269 -15.50 4.76 -36.66
CA ASP A 269 -16.64 4.80 -35.75
C ASP A 269 -17.74 3.80 -36.14
N SER A 270 -18.26 3.08 -35.16
CA SER A 270 -19.34 2.09 -35.30
C SER A 270 -19.05 0.95 -36.30
N MET A 271 -17.79 0.63 -36.54
CA MET A 271 -17.40 -0.46 -37.44
C MET A 271 -17.72 -1.85 -36.87
N LEU A 272 -17.93 -2.84 -37.76
CA LEU A 272 -18.07 -4.25 -37.39
C LEU A 272 -16.99 -5.08 -38.08
N PHE A 273 -16.15 -5.76 -37.30
CA PHE A 273 -15.22 -6.78 -37.75
C PHE A 273 -15.77 -8.14 -37.29
N GLY A 274 -16.38 -8.88 -38.21
CA GLY A 274 -16.97 -10.19 -37.97
C GLY A 274 -15.94 -11.32 -37.81
N SER A 275 -14.69 -11.08 -38.22
CA SER A 275 -13.58 -12.01 -38.12
C SER A 275 -12.29 -11.27 -37.71
N GLU A 276 -11.13 -11.89 -37.91
CA GLU A 276 -9.82 -11.33 -37.54
C GLU A 276 -9.57 -9.96 -38.19
N ALA A 277 -9.10 -9.01 -37.39
CA ALA A 277 -8.78 -7.64 -37.75
C ALA A 277 -7.30 -7.34 -37.43
N ASP A 278 -6.46 -7.33 -38.46
CA ASP A 278 -5.03 -7.10 -38.32
C ASP A 278 -4.65 -5.64 -38.63
N PHE A 279 -4.20 -4.93 -37.60
CA PHE A 279 -3.65 -3.58 -37.60
C PHE A 279 -2.17 -3.56 -37.12
N ALA A 280 -1.47 -4.69 -37.13
CA ALA A 280 -0.09 -4.75 -36.65
C ALA A 280 0.82 -3.83 -37.47
N ASN A 281 1.67 -3.05 -36.80
CA ASN A 281 2.60 -2.08 -37.41
C ASN A 281 1.95 -0.95 -38.23
N VAL A 282 0.62 -0.80 -38.20
CA VAL A 282 -0.09 0.28 -38.91
C VAL A 282 0.33 1.63 -38.33
N GLN A 283 0.46 2.63 -39.21
CA GLN A 283 0.84 3.99 -38.84
C GLN A 283 -0.34 4.95 -39.06
N PHE A 284 -0.95 5.39 -37.97
CA PHE A 284 -1.89 6.51 -37.92
C PHE A 284 -1.08 7.78 -37.63
N ALA A 285 -0.56 8.40 -38.69
CA ALA A 285 0.48 9.42 -38.62
C ALA A 285 -0.06 10.85 -38.44
N HIS A 286 -1.37 11.06 -38.55
CA HIS A 286 -1.96 12.37 -38.35
C HIS A 286 -1.91 12.76 -36.86
N ALA A 287 -1.09 13.75 -36.51
CA ALA A 287 -0.82 14.13 -35.13
C ALA A 287 -1.89 15.05 -34.51
N ALA A 288 -2.64 15.79 -35.34
CA ALA A 288 -3.60 16.79 -34.85
C ALA A 288 -4.98 16.22 -34.51
N ALA A 289 -5.28 14.98 -34.93
CA ALA A 289 -6.55 14.33 -34.60
C ALA A 289 -6.33 12.83 -34.37
N PRO A 290 -7.03 12.24 -33.39
CA PRO A 290 -6.89 10.82 -33.09
C PRO A 290 -7.48 9.93 -34.18
N ALA A 291 -7.02 8.68 -34.22
CA ALA A 291 -7.73 7.62 -34.95
C ALA A 291 -8.94 7.17 -34.13
N VAL A 292 -10.14 7.26 -34.72
CA VAL A 292 -11.40 7.00 -34.01
C VAL A 292 -11.89 5.58 -34.33
N PHE A 293 -12.15 4.77 -33.31
CA PHE A 293 -12.70 3.41 -33.37
C PHE A 293 -13.97 3.26 -32.51
N SER A 294 -14.52 4.37 -32.02
CA SER A 294 -15.59 4.39 -31.03
C SER A 294 -16.82 3.58 -31.44
N GLY A 295 -17.47 2.94 -30.47
CA GLY A 295 -18.70 2.16 -30.70
C GLY A 295 -18.55 0.96 -31.63
N GLY A 296 -17.33 0.61 -32.03
CA GLY A 296 -17.05 -0.53 -32.91
C GLY A 296 -17.20 -1.88 -32.21
N ALA A 297 -17.31 -2.94 -33.01
CA ALA A 297 -17.35 -4.32 -32.52
C ALA A 297 -16.36 -5.21 -33.26
N PHE A 298 -15.44 -5.84 -32.53
CA PHE A 298 -14.52 -6.85 -33.00
C PHE A 298 -14.97 -8.22 -32.50
N LYS A 299 -15.55 -9.02 -33.39
CA LYS A 299 -16.03 -10.37 -33.08
C LYS A 299 -14.93 -11.43 -33.15
N GLY A 300 -13.89 -11.20 -33.95
CA GLY A 300 -12.65 -11.99 -33.98
C GLY A 300 -11.46 -11.23 -33.39
N ASP A 301 -10.27 -11.84 -33.44
CA ASP A 301 -9.04 -11.28 -32.87
C ASP A 301 -8.71 -9.91 -33.47
N ALA A 302 -8.33 -8.97 -32.62
CA ALA A 302 -7.93 -7.62 -33.01
C ALA A 302 -6.45 -7.39 -32.68
N ARG A 303 -5.59 -7.26 -33.70
CA ARG A 303 -4.14 -7.13 -33.50
C ARG A 303 -3.68 -5.72 -33.82
N PHE A 304 -3.27 -4.97 -32.80
CA PHE A 304 -2.67 -3.63 -32.87
C PHE A 304 -1.19 -3.62 -32.50
N LYS A 305 -0.54 -4.80 -32.44
CA LYS A 305 0.87 -4.96 -32.08
C LYS A 305 1.77 -3.99 -32.84
N GLN A 306 2.63 -3.27 -32.12
CA GLN A 306 3.61 -2.30 -32.67
C GLN A 306 3.01 -1.19 -33.56
N SER A 307 1.69 -0.98 -33.54
CA SER A 307 1.05 0.12 -34.25
C SER A 307 1.40 1.48 -33.62
N LYS A 308 1.27 2.55 -34.40
CA LYS A 308 1.62 3.91 -33.99
C LYS A 308 0.45 4.86 -34.20
N PHE A 309 0.07 5.57 -33.14
CA PHE A 309 -1.01 6.55 -33.12
C PHE A 309 -0.46 7.93 -32.76
N ALA A 310 -0.09 8.72 -33.78
CA ALA A 310 0.54 10.02 -33.59
C ALA A 310 -0.41 11.04 -32.93
N GLY A 311 -1.68 11.07 -33.33
CA GLY A 311 -2.71 11.91 -32.70
C GLY A 311 -3.47 11.25 -31.55
N GLY A 312 -3.07 10.03 -31.16
CA GLY A 312 -3.79 9.19 -30.21
C GLY A 312 -4.82 8.26 -30.84
N GLY A 313 -5.41 7.38 -30.03
CA GLY A 313 -6.40 6.38 -30.44
C GLY A 313 -7.63 6.37 -29.53
N VAL A 314 -8.82 6.55 -30.10
CA VAL A 314 -10.08 6.58 -29.35
C VAL A 314 -10.85 5.30 -29.62
N PHE A 315 -10.94 4.43 -28.62
CA PHE A 315 -11.67 3.16 -28.64
C PHE A 315 -12.91 3.20 -27.75
N SER A 316 -13.38 4.36 -27.30
CA SER A 316 -14.47 4.45 -26.33
C SER A 316 -15.72 3.68 -26.79
N GLN A 317 -16.37 2.97 -25.86
CA GLN A 317 -17.55 2.14 -26.15
C GLN A 317 -17.32 1.00 -27.16
N THR A 318 -16.07 0.62 -27.43
CA THR A 318 -15.75 -0.51 -28.32
C THR A 318 -15.92 -1.84 -27.59
N GLN A 319 -16.40 -2.84 -28.32
CA GLN A 319 -16.54 -4.22 -27.86
C GLN A 319 -15.52 -5.12 -28.55
N PHE A 320 -14.63 -5.73 -27.77
CA PHE A 320 -13.70 -6.77 -28.21
C PHE A 320 -14.19 -8.11 -27.64
N GLU A 321 -14.80 -8.95 -28.46
CA GLU A 321 -15.33 -10.25 -28.04
C GLU A 321 -14.25 -11.32 -27.91
N ALA A 322 -13.21 -11.21 -28.75
CA ALA A 322 -12.08 -12.13 -28.80
C ALA A 322 -10.80 -11.43 -28.31
N GLU A 323 -9.64 -12.01 -28.61
CA GLU A 323 -8.37 -11.51 -28.11
C GLU A 323 -7.99 -10.17 -28.74
N VAL A 324 -7.41 -9.28 -27.94
CA VAL A 324 -6.89 -8.01 -28.42
C VAL A 324 -5.44 -7.82 -27.97
N ASP A 325 -4.58 -7.53 -28.94
CA ASP A 325 -3.14 -7.41 -28.74
C ASP A 325 -2.66 -6.00 -29.13
N PHE A 326 -2.36 -5.18 -28.12
CA PHE A 326 -1.71 -3.88 -28.28
C PHE A 326 -0.20 -3.95 -28.01
N GLN A 327 0.42 -5.13 -27.88
CA GLN A 327 1.80 -5.25 -27.44
C GLN A 327 2.76 -4.32 -28.20
N GLY A 328 3.51 -3.51 -27.45
CA GLY A 328 4.48 -2.55 -27.99
C GLY A 328 3.89 -1.43 -28.87
N ALA A 329 2.57 -1.24 -28.88
CA ALA A 329 1.95 -0.10 -29.54
C ALA A 329 2.36 1.23 -28.89
N HIS A 330 2.38 2.30 -29.68
CA HIS A 330 2.78 3.63 -29.24
C HIS A 330 1.66 4.65 -29.50
N PHE A 331 1.15 5.23 -28.43
CA PHE A 331 0.11 6.24 -28.43
C PHE A 331 0.70 7.57 -27.97
N GLN A 332 0.77 8.54 -28.88
CA GLN A 332 1.36 9.84 -28.56
C GLN A 332 0.32 10.81 -28.00
N GLY A 333 -0.84 10.93 -28.65
CA GLY A 333 -1.88 11.89 -28.27
C GLY A 333 -1.55 13.32 -28.70
N SER A 334 -2.40 14.27 -28.32
CA SER A 334 -2.18 15.70 -28.52
C SER A 334 -2.48 16.48 -27.24
N GLU A 335 -2.33 17.80 -27.25
CA GLU A 335 -2.76 18.63 -26.11
C GLU A 335 -4.29 18.62 -25.94
N GLU A 336 -5.03 18.40 -27.03
CA GLU A 336 -6.50 18.47 -27.07
C GLU A 336 -7.16 17.10 -26.88
N ALA A 337 -6.44 16.01 -27.09
CA ALA A 337 -6.97 14.65 -27.06
C ALA A 337 -6.04 13.69 -26.29
N PRO A 338 -6.60 12.76 -25.49
CA PRO A 338 -5.80 11.77 -24.79
C PRO A 338 -4.99 10.91 -25.76
N ALA A 339 -3.87 10.37 -25.29
CA ALA A 339 -3.09 9.42 -26.08
C ALA A 339 -3.91 8.19 -26.41
N ALA A 340 -4.66 7.68 -25.44
CA ALA A 340 -5.64 6.64 -25.71
C ALA A 340 -6.88 6.79 -24.81
N SER A 341 -8.05 6.50 -25.38
CA SER A 341 -9.29 6.34 -24.60
C SER A 341 -9.89 4.97 -24.85
N PHE A 342 -9.97 4.17 -23.79
CA PHE A 342 -10.69 2.92 -23.67
C PHE A 342 -11.89 3.07 -22.72
N GLN A 343 -12.42 4.28 -22.59
CA GLN A 343 -13.55 4.57 -21.71
C GLN A 343 -14.77 3.73 -22.12
N ASP A 344 -15.45 3.14 -21.13
CA ASP A 344 -16.67 2.33 -21.35
C ASP A 344 -16.47 1.16 -22.34
N CYS A 345 -15.24 0.66 -22.50
CA CYS A 345 -14.96 -0.51 -23.36
C CYS A 345 -15.35 -1.83 -22.70
N ALA A 346 -15.71 -2.81 -23.51
CA ALA A 346 -15.84 -4.21 -23.09
C ALA A 346 -14.78 -5.06 -23.79
N LEU A 347 -13.80 -5.56 -23.03
CA LEU A 347 -12.73 -6.42 -23.48
C LEU A 347 -12.97 -7.83 -22.93
N ASN A 348 -13.75 -8.62 -23.66
CA ASN A 348 -14.24 -9.92 -23.20
C ASN A 348 -13.20 -11.04 -23.37
N GLY A 349 -12.31 -10.92 -24.36
CA GLY A 349 -11.17 -11.83 -24.56
C GLY A 349 -9.90 -11.42 -23.81
N ARG A 350 -8.83 -12.20 -24.00
CA ARG A 350 -7.50 -11.86 -23.45
C ARG A 350 -7.01 -10.55 -24.05
N THR A 351 -6.39 -9.73 -23.21
CA THR A 351 -5.96 -8.38 -23.58
C THR A 351 -4.49 -8.16 -23.23
N SER A 352 -3.66 -7.84 -24.22
CA SER A 352 -2.25 -7.51 -23.99
C SER A 352 -1.98 -6.02 -24.25
N PHE A 353 -1.54 -5.31 -23.22
CA PHE A 353 -0.89 -4.00 -23.28
C PHE A 353 0.61 -4.10 -22.93
N ALA A 354 1.19 -5.29 -23.03
CA ALA A 354 2.59 -5.50 -22.66
C ALA A 354 3.52 -4.57 -23.48
N GLY A 355 4.38 -3.82 -22.79
CA GLY A 355 5.32 -2.90 -23.42
C GLY A 355 4.68 -1.70 -24.15
N VAL A 356 3.38 -1.45 -24.01
CA VAL A 356 2.71 -0.29 -24.62
C VAL A 356 3.26 1.00 -24.06
N GLN A 357 3.31 2.04 -24.89
CA GLN A 357 3.73 3.38 -24.49
C GLN A 357 2.61 4.38 -24.74
N PHE A 358 2.09 4.98 -23.66
CA PHE A 358 1.17 6.11 -23.71
C PHE A 358 1.96 7.37 -23.35
N ALA A 359 2.26 8.24 -24.32
CA ALA A 359 3.03 9.46 -24.06
C ALA A 359 2.15 10.56 -23.41
N GLY A 360 0.89 10.66 -23.84
CA GLY A 360 -0.16 11.46 -23.21
C GLY A 360 -1.08 10.63 -22.30
N SER A 361 -2.21 11.20 -21.91
CA SER A 361 -3.13 10.56 -20.96
C SER A 361 -3.77 9.29 -21.52
N ALA A 362 -3.98 8.30 -20.65
CA ALA A 362 -4.58 7.02 -20.97
C ALA A 362 -5.82 6.79 -20.09
N ASP A 363 -6.99 6.72 -20.72
CA ASP A 363 -8.28 6.65 -20.04
C ASP A 363 -8.92 5.27 -20.18
N PHE A 364 -9.09 4.55 -19.07
CA PHE A 364 -9.74 3.25 -18.97
C PHE A 364 -10.98 3.29 -18.07
N ARG A 365 -11.54 4.48 -17.79
CA ARG A 365 -12.66 4.62 -16.85
C ARG A 365 -13.87 3.79 -17.28
N ASN A 366 -14.52 3.17 -16.31
CA ASN A 366 -15.70 2.31 -16.49
C ASN A 366 -15.52 1.14 -17.48
N SER A 367 -14.29 0.80 -17.88
CA SER A 367 -14.04 -0.32 -18.79
C SER A 367 -14.15 -1.66 -18.07
N LEU A 368 -14.57 -2.69 -18.81
CA LEU A 368 -14.65 -4.07 -18.36
C LEU A 368 -13.59 -4.91 -19.09
N PHE A 369 -12.63 -5.44 -18.35
CA PHE A 369 -11.71 -6.48 -18.79
C PHE A 369 -12.23 -7.82 -18.29
N ALA A 370 -13.05 -8.49 -19.09
CA ALA A 370 -13.64 -9.79 -18.73
C ALA A 370 -12.65 -10.96 -18.94
N GLY A 371 -11.65 -10.80 -19.81
CA GLY A 371 -10.54 -11.74 -19.99
C GLY A 371 -9.30 -11.38 -19.16
N GLU A 372 -8.28 -12.24 -19.21
CA GLU A 372 -6.97 -11.97 -18.60
C GLU A 372 -6.28 -10.79 -19.28
N SER A 373 -5.66 -9.92 -18.48
CA SER A 373 -5.03 -8.70 -19.00
C SER A 373 -3.59 -8.51 -18.52
N ALA A 374 -2.72 -8.05 -19.41
CA ALA A 374 -1.30 -7.84 -19.14
C ALA A 374 -0.87 -6.42 -19.51
N PHE A 375 -0.27 -5.70 -18.56
CA PHE A 375 0.31 -4.36 -18.67
C PHE A 375 1.81 -4.36 -18.39
N ASN A 376 2.44 -5.53 -18.42
CA ASN A 376 3.83 -5.71 -18.02
C ASN A 376 4.74 -4.91 -18.96
N GLY A 377 5.63 -4.10 -18.38
CA GLY A 377 6.50 -3.19 -19.12
C GLY A 377 5.78 -2.02 -19.80
N ALA A 378 4.47 -1.83 -19.59
CA ALA A 378 3.76 -0.66 -20.09
C ALA A 378 4.30 0.63 -19.45
N LYS A 379 4.30 1.71 -20.22
CA LYS A 379 4.77 3.04 -19.81
C LYS A 379 3.66 4.06 -19.99
N PHE A 380 3.24 4.64 -18.89
CA PHE A 380 2.28 5.75 -18.84
C PHE A 380 3.06 7.04 -18.57
N GLY A 381 3.25 7.84 -19.62
CA GLY A 381 4.01 9.10 -19.58
C GLY A 381 3.25 10.27 -18.96
N ALA A 382 1.92 10.22 -18.98
CA ALA A 382 1.02 11.18 -18.35
C ALA A 382 -0.06 10.45 -17.53
N GLU A 383 -1.17 11.14 -17.24
CA GLU A 383 -2.24 10.63 -16.38
C GLU A 383 -2.81 9.28 -16.86
N ALA A 384 -2.93 8.32 -15.94
CA ALA A 384 -3.54 7.01 -16.20
C ALA A 384 -4.79 6.83 -15.32
N LEU A 385 -5.95 6.72 -15.96
CA LEU A 385 -7.26 6.73 -15.28
C LEU A 385 -7.93 5.36 -15.38
N PHE A 386 -8.04 4.64 -14.27
CA PHE A 386 -8.73 3.35 -14.14
C PHE A 386 -9.96 3.43 -13.23
N THR A 387 -10.50 4.64 -13.01
CA THR A 387 -11.63 4.86 -12.11
C THR A 387 -12.82 3.99 -12.49
N TYR A 388 -13.32 3.19 -11.55
CA TYR A 388 -14.40 2.22 -11.73
C TYR A 388 -14.19 1.18 -12.85
N ALA A 389 -12.94 0.99 -13.31
CA ALA A 389 -12.62 -0.13 -14.19
C ALA A 389 -12.79 -1.46 -13.45
N ARG A 390 -13.14 -2.51 -14.19
CA ARG A 390 -13.39 -3.84 -13.66
C ARG A 390 -12.54 -4.88 -14.37
N PHE A 391 -11.77 -5.64 -13.60
CA PHE A 391 -10.98 -6.77 -14.07
C PHE A 391 -11.63 -8.06 -13.57
N GLY A 392 -12.32 -8.77 -14.45
CA GLY A 392 -13.03 -10.01 -14.16
C GLY A 392 -12.11 -11.23 -14.00
N ARG A 393 -10.88 -11.13 -14.51
CA ARG A 393 -9.84 -12.16 -14.46
C ARG A 393 -8.54 -11.57 -13.93
N THR A 394 -7.51 -12.41 -13.87
CA THR A 394 -6.18 -12.02 -13.43
C THR A 394 -5.63 -10.88 -14.27
N VAL A 395 -5.07 -9.87 -13.61
CA VAL A 395 -4.35 -8.77 -14.24
C VAL A 395 -2.93 -8.69 -13.75
N SER A 396 -2.00 -8.47 -14.67
CA SER A 396 -0.59 -8.25 -14.35
C SER A 396 -0.16 -6.86 -14.80
N PHE A 397 0.34 -6.05 -13.87
CA PHE A 397 1.15 -4.86 -14.12
C PHE A 397 2.61 -5.11 -13.76
N GLY A 398 2.88 -6.14 -12.96
CA GLY A 398 4.17 -6.44 -12.36
C GLY A 398 5.23 -6.98 -13.32
N ALA A 399 6.46 -7.04 -12.84
CA ALA A 399 7.56 -7.66 -13.56
C ALA A 399 7.38 -9.18 -13.65
N LEU A 400 7.63 -9.75 -14.83
CA LEU A 400 7.72 -11.21 -14.99
C LEU A 400 9.20 -11.61 -14.93
N THR A 401 9.60 -12.13 -13.77
CA THR A 401 10.99 -12.51 -13.47
C THR A 401 11.53 -13.59 -14.42
N SER A 402 10.66 -14.45 -14.95
CA SER A 402 11.03 -15.48 -15.92
C SER A 402 11.37 -14.94 -17.31
N GLU A 403 10.92 -13.73 -17.67
CA GLU A 403 10.98 -13.22 -19.05
C GLU A 403 11.81 -11.93 -19.22
N GLN A 404 12.48 -11.45 -18.16
CA GLN A 404 13.14 -10.13 -18.15
C GLN A 404 12.20 -8.96 -18.51
N VAL A 405 10.88 -9.15 -18.41
CA VAL A 405 9.90 -8.09 -18.66
C VAL A 405 9.78 -7.25 -17.39
N PRO A 406 10.13 -5.95 -17.43
CA PRO A 406 10.02 -5.08 -16.26
C PRO A 406 8.56 -4.85 -15.88
N GLY A 407 8.31 -4.43 -14.64
CA GLY A 407 6.99 -3.95 -14.23
C GLY A 407 6.60 -2.67 -14.95
N ALA A 408 5.31 -2.35 -14.92
CA ALA A 408 4.77 -1.12 -15.47
C ALA A 408 5.39 0.12 -14.80
N VAL A 409 5.49 1.21 -15.55
CA VAL A 409 5.99 2.50 -15.06
C VAL A 409 4.93 3.58 -15.30
N PHE A 410 4.54 4.25 -14.23
CA PHE A 410 3.61 5.37 -14.22
C PHE A 410 4.35 6.66 -13.86
N ALA A 411 4.46 7.57 -14.82
CA ALA A 411 5.25 8.79 -14.70
C ALA A 411 4.48 10.00 -14.15
N ASP A 412 3.15 9.92 -14.08
CA ASP A 412 2.25 10.98 -13.61
C ASP A 412 1.14 10.40 -12.71
N ALA A 413 0.09 11.17 -12.44
CA ALA A 413 -1.05 10.79 -11.63
C ALA A 413 -1.67 9.46 -12.11
N THR A 414 -1.92 8.55 -11.18
CA THR A 414 -2.49 7.24 -11.48
C THR A 414 -3.68 6.96 -10.57
N ILE A 415 -4.87 6.82 -11.16
CA ILE A 415 -6.13 6.80 -10.43
C ILE A 415 -6.83 5.45 -10.63
N PHE A 416 -6.70 4.57 -9.63
CA PHE A 416 -7.42 3.31 -9.48
C PHE A 416 -8.62 3.43 -8.53
N THR A 417 -9.17 4.64 -8.34
CA THR A 417 -10.27 4.87 -7.41
C THR A 417 -11.50 4.04 -7.77
N GLY A 418 -12.00 3.24 -6.82
CA GLY A 418 -13.16 2.38 -7.03
C GLY A 418 -12.95 1.26 -8.06
N VAL A 419 -11.71 0.98 -8.46
CA VAL A 419 -11.39 -0.16 -9.34
C VAL A 419 -11.77 -1.47 -8.64
N ARG A 420 -12.17 -2.48 -9.42
CA ARG A 420 -12.47 -3.81 -8.90
C ARG A 420 -11.68 -4.88 -9.63
N PHE A 421 -10.85 -5.61 -8.89
CA PHE A 421 -10.15 -6.80 -9.31
C PHE A 421 -10.87 -8.03 -8.72
N GLU A 422 -11.58 -8.78 -9.55
CA GLU A 422 -12.35 -9.96 -9.11
C GLU A 422 -11.44 -11.17 -8.82
N LEU A 423 -10.27 -11.21 -9.45
CA LEU A 423 -9.23 -12.22 -9.28
C LEU A 423 -7.86 -11.56 -9.03
N ASP A 424 -6.78 -12.33 -9.17
CA ASP A 424 -5.46 -11.90 -8.72
C ASP A 424 -4.96 -10.65 -9.47
N ALA A 425 -4.33 -9.73 -8.73
CA ALA A 425 -3.82 -8.48 -9.26
C ALA A 425 -2.35 -8.27 -8.86
N PHE A 426 -1.48 -8.24 -9.87
CA PHE A 426 -0.03 -8.28 -9.69
C PHE A 426 0.59 -6.91 -10.00
N PHE A 427 1.19 -6.24 -9.02
CA PHE A 427 1.85 -4.93 -9.07
C PHE A 427 3.33 -5.00 -8.64
N GLU A 428 3.95 -6.17 -8.71
CA GLU A 428 5.32 -6.41 -8.28
C GLU A 428 6.32 -5.59 -9.11
N GLN A 429 7.24 -4.90 -8.43
CA GLN A 429 8.25 -4.04 -9.07
C GLN A 429 7.66 -2.92 -9.97
N VAL A 430 6.37 -2.59 -9.82
CA VAL A 430 5.76 -1.43 -10.48
C VAL A 430 6.35 -0.14 -9.91
N LYS A 431 6.57 0.85 -10.78
CA LYS A 431 7.14 2.15 -10.40
C LYS A 431 6.16 3.27 -10.66
N PHE A 432 5.74 3.93 -9.58
CA PHE A 432 5.04 5.20 -9.63
C PHE A 432 6.06 6.31 -9.34
N THR A 433 6.51 7.01 -10.38
CA THR A 433 7.68 7.91 -10.29
C THR A 433 7.32 9.35 -10.04
N ALA A 434 6.05 9.74 -10.19
CA ALA A 434 5.61 11.10 -9.92
C ALA A 434 5.71 11.42 -8.42
N THR A 435 6.36 12.53 -8.07
CA THR A 435 6.57 12.93 -6.66
C THR A 435 5.45 13.82 -6.13
N ASN A 436 4.82 14.63 -6.99
CA ASN A 436 3.85 15.66 -6.62
C ASN A 436 2.43 15.34 -7.14
N ARG A 437 2.19 14.09 -7.52
CA ARG A 437 0.95 13.64 -8.13
C ARG A 437 0.47 12.39 -7.40
N PRO A 438 -0.85 12.21 -7.22
CA PRO A 438 -1.38 11.12 -6.42
C PRO A 438 -1.37 9.80 -7.18
N VAL A 439 -1.08 8.73 -6.45
CA VAL A 439 -1.40 7.35 -6.79
C VAL A 439 -2.55 6.90 -5.88
N SER A 440 -3.75 6.80 -6.42
CA SER A 440 -4.96 6.53 -5.64
C SER A 440 -5.54 5.15 -5.94
N PHE A 441 -5.53 4.28 -4.94
CA PHE A 441 -6.32 3.05 -4.84
C PHE A 441 -7.50 3.23 -3.87
N SER A 442 -7.95 4.47 -3.65
CA SER A 442 -9.08 4.74 -2.73
C SER A 442 -10.31 3.93 -3.13
N SER A 443 -10.92 3.25 -2.17
CA SER A 443 -12.10 2.40 -2.38
C SER A 443 -11.90 1.28 -3.42
N ALA A 444 -10.65 0.94 -3.76
CA ALA A 444 -10.35 -0.20 -4.63
C ALA A 444 -10.75 -1.52 -3.94
N VAL A 445 -11.20 -2.50 -4.72
CA VAL A 445 -11.58 -3.82 -4.23
C VAL A 445 -10.69 -4.87 -4.90
N PHE A 446 -9.92 -5.59 -4.09
CA PHE A 446 -9.11 -6.74 -4.48
C PHE A 446 -9.77 -8.00 -3.90
N ALA A 447 -10.55 -8.73 -4.70
CA ALA A 447 -11.32 -9.86 -4.19
C ALA A 447 -10.45 -11.11 -3.93
N ALA A 448 -9.39 -11.30 -4.73
CA ALA A 448 -8.43 -12.40 -4.60
C ALA A 448 -7.05 -11.89 -4.14
N GLU A 449 -5.97 -12.61 -4.47
CA GLU A 449 -4.63 -12.27 -4.00
C GLU A 449 -4.10 -11.02 -4.73
N THR A 450 -3.40 -10.16 -4.01
CA THR A 450 -2.78 -8.96 -4.59
C THR A 450 -1.37 -8.77 -4.08
N ALA A 451 -0.45 -8.44 -4.98
CA ALA A 451 0.97 -8.32 -4.66
C ALA A 451 1.53 -6.99 -5.16
N PHE A 452 2.03 -6.19 -4.22
CA PHE A 452 2.79 -4.96 -4.45
C PHE A 452 4.27 -5.15 -4.09
N ASP A 453 4.77 -6.39 -4.20
CA ASP A 453 6.10 -6.75 -3.73
C ASP A 453 7.19 -5.98 -4.50
N GLY A 454 7.99 -5.21 -3.75
CA GLY A 454 8.99 -4.30 -4.29
C GLY A 454 8.47 -3.15 -5.15
N ALA A 455 7.17 -2.86 -5.12
CA ALA A 455 6.60 -1.68 -5.76
C ALA A 455 7.19 -0.39 -5.16
N GLN A 456 7.34 0.65 -5.99
CA GLN A 456 7.95 1.92 -5.61
C GLN A 456 6.97 3.08 -5.81
N PHE A 457 6.72 3.84 -4.74
CA PHE A 457 5.86 5.02 -4.74
C PHE A 457 6.71 6.24 -4.41
N SER A 458 6.92 7.12 -5.40
CA SER A 458 7.78 8.31 -5.25
C SER A 458 7.03 9.53 -4.72
N GLY A 459 5.69 9.52 -4.78
CA GLY A 459 4.81 10.60 -4.34
C GLY A 459 3.72 10.10 -3.40
N ASP A 460 2.57 10.77 -3.43
CA ASP A 460 1.40 10.45 -2.60
C ASP A 460 0.82 9.07 -2.97
N ALA A 461 0.60 8.23 -1.96
CA ALA A 461 0.07 6.89 -2.10
C ALA A 461 -1.15 6.71 -1.18
N ASN A 462 -2.31 6.54 -1.79
CA ASN A 462 -3.60 6.54 -1.11
C ASN A 462 -4.34 5.20 -1.32
N PHE A 463 -4.56 4.47 -0.23
CA PHE A 463 -5.34 3.23 -0.15
C PHE A 463 -6.57 3.39 0.77
N VAL A 464 -7.05 4.62 1.00
CA VAL A 464 -8.19 4.91 1.87
C VAL A 464 -9.39 4.03 1.52
N ARG A 465 -9.95 3.32 2.49
CA ARG A 465 -11.11 2.42 2.30
C ARG A 465 -10.92 1.31 1.27
N ALA A 466 -9.69 0.98 0.88
CA ALA A 466 -9.42 -0.18 0.04
C ALA A 466 -9.82 -1.48 0.76
N GLN A 467 -10.28 -2.45 -0.01
CA GLN A 467 -10.74 -3.75 0.49
C GLN A 467 -9.89 -4.87 -0.11
N PHE A 468 -9.26 -5.65 0.76
CA PHE A 468 -8.47 -6.83 0.42
C PHE A 468 -9.21 -8.07 0.89
N GLY A 469 -9.90 -8.77 -0.02
CA GLY A 469 -10.69 -9.96 0.28
C GLY A 469 -9.85 -11.20 0.59
N SER A 470 -8.66 -11.30 0.00
CA SER A 470 -7.69 -12.37 0.25
C SER A 470 -6.37 -11.81 0.81
N ALA A 471 -5.26 -12.54 0.65
CA ALA A 471 -3.94 -12.09 1.07
C ALA A 471 -3.45 -10.92 0.21
N ALA A 472 -2.85 -9.92 0.87
CA ALA A 472 -2.25 -8.76 0.23
C ALA A 472 -0.79 -8.59 0.69
N THR A 473 0.15 -8.54 -0.25
CA THR A 473 1.58 -8.43 0.03
C THR A 473 2.15 -7.09 -0.47
N PHE A 474 3.04 -6.51 0.32
CA PHE A 474 3.79 -5.26 0.11
C PHE A 474 5.25 -5.49 0.52
N THR A 475 5.75 -6.71 0.32
CA THR A 475 7.06 -7.14 0.79
C THR A 475 8.14 -6.32 0.10
N GLY A 476 8.98 -5.63 0.88
CA GLY A 476 10.02 -4.76 0.32
C GLY A 476 9.51 -3.57 -0.49
N ALA A 477 8.21 -3.25 -0.44
CA ALA A 477 7.66 -2.05 -1.08
C ALA A 477 8.29 -0.79 -0.48
N ALA A 478 8.49 0.24 -1.31
CA ALA A 478 9.16 1.47 -0.91
C ALA A 478 8.30 2.70 -1.20
N PHE A 479 7.95 3.43 -0.14
CA PHE A 479 7.27 4.71 -0.20
C PHE A 479 8.29 5.81 0.12
N LEU A 480 8.71 6.54 -0.91
CA LEU A 480 9.97 7.29 -0.90
C LEU A 480 9.83 8.76 -0.48
N HIS A 481 8.61 9.33 -0.55
CA HIS A 481 8.41 10.73 -0.21
C HIS A 481 8.48 10.95 1.32
N PRO A 482 9.34 11.85 1.84
CA PRO A 482 9.55 12.00 3.28
C PRO A 482 8.45 12.80 4.01
N ASP A 483 7.72 13.65 3.28
CA ASP A 483 6.76 14.58 3.89
C ASP A 483 5.29 14.25 3.58
N LEU A 484 5.04 13.30 2.68
CA LEU A 484 3.67 12.92 2.29
C LEU A 484 3.26 11.69 3.07
N THR A 485 2.03 11.74 3.60
CA THR A 485 1.46 10.64 4.37
C THR A 485 1.00 9.55 3.43
N VAL A 486 1.49 8.33 3.63
CA VAL A 486 0.94 7.14 2.99
C VAL A 486 -0.34 6.74 3.71
N GLN A 487 -1.46 6.66 3.00
CA GLN A 487 -2.79 6.50 3.59
C GLN A 487 -3.31 5.07 3.43
N PHE A 488 -3.53 4.38 4.55
CA PHE A 488 -4.20 3.08 4.68
C PHE A 488 -5.35 3.16 5.71
N ASN A 489 -5.84 4.35 6.01
CA ASN A 489 -6.91 4.52 6.98
C ASN A 489 -8.23 3.89 6.49
N SER A 490 -8.93 3.23 7.40
CA SER A 490 -10.21 2.55 7.14
C SER A 490 -10.15 1.45 6.08
N ILE A 491 -8.98 0.84 5.81
CA ILE A 491 -8.90 -0.35 4.97
C ILE A 491 -9.59 -1.56 5.63
N LYS A 492 -9.97 -2.55 4.81
CA LYS A 492 -10.46 -3.86 5.28
C LYS A 492 -9.64 -4.98 4.68
N ALA A 493 -9.06 -5.84 5.52
CA ALA A 493 -8.30 -7.02 5.09
C ALA A 493 -8.93 -8.32 5.61
N GLY A 494 -9.39 -9.19 4.71
CA GLY A 494 -10.04 -10.46 5.04
C GLY A 494 -9.06 -11.58 5.42
N LYS A 495 -7.83 -11.53 4.92
CA LYS A 495 -6.76 -12.47 5.27
C LYS A 495 -5.48 -11.71 5.65
N THR A 496 -4.31 -12.30 5.39
CA THR A 496 -3.01 -11.73 5.76
C THR A 496 -2.72 -10.45 4.99
N LEU A 497 -2.29 -9.42 5.71
CA LEU A 497 -1.75 -8.20 5.14
C LEU A 497 -0.27 -8.08 5.51
N ASN A 498 0.61 -8.17 4.53
CA ASN A 498 2.05 -8.34 4.76
C ASN A 498 2.88 -7.18 4.19
N PHE A 499 3.56 -6.42 5.06
CA PHE A 499 4.49 -5.34 4.74
C PHE A 499 5.94 -5.69 5.05
N THR A 500 6.29 -6.97 5.16
CA THR A 500 7.63 -7.40 5.59
C THR A 500 8.74 -6.72 4.78
N GLY A 501 9.68 -6.06 5.46
CA GLY A 501 10.80 -5.33 4.84
C GLY A 501 10.42 -4.05 4.08
N ALA A 502 9.16 -3.61 4.11
CA ALA A 502 8.74 -2.36 3.49
C ALA A 502 9.41 -1.14 4.13
N ARG A 503 9.45 -0.03 3.38
CA ARG A 503 10.05 1.22 3.83
C ARG A 503 9.10 2.39 3.59
N PHE A 504 8.83 3.15 4.64
CA PHE A 504 8.04 4.37 4.60
C PHE A 504 8.95 5.54 4.94
N ALA A 505 9.30 6.39 3.98
CA ALA A 505 10.15 7.55 4.23
C ALA A 505 9.39 8.63 5.03
N GLY A 506 8.13 8.85 4.70
CA GLY A 506 7.24 9.79 5.38
C GLY A 506 6.26 9.15 6.35
N PRO A 507 5.25 9.92 6.81
CA PRO A 507 4.24 9.42 7.73
C PRO A 507 3.38 8.31 7.13
N LEU A 508 2.86 7.45 8.00
CA LEU A 508 1.96 6.36 7.65
C LEU A 508 0.68 6.47 8.47
N ASP A 509 -0.47 6.42 7.81
CA ASP A 509 -1.78 6.44 8.44
C ASP A 509 -2.52 5.11 8.26
N PHE A 510 -2.68 4.35 9.35
CA PHE A 510 -3.45 3.11 9.46
C PHE A 510 -4.69 3.28 10.36
N VAL A 511 -5.13 4.52 10.57
CA VAL A 511 -6.21 4.83 11.53
C VAL A 511 -7.51 4.11 11.14
N ALA A 512 -8.11 3.44 12.12
CA ALA A 512 -9.33 2.65 11.96
C ALA A 512 -9.25 1.57 10.85
N ALA A 513 -8.05 1.08 10.52
CA ALA A 513 -7.90 -0.09 9.66
C ALA A 513 -8.42 -1.36 10.36
N GLU A 514 -9.12 -2.21 9.61
CA GLU A 514 -9.70 -3.47 10.10
C GLU A 514 -9.06 -4.67 9.37
N ALA A 515 -8.50 -5.61 10.12
CA ALA A 515 -7.93 -6.84 9.58
C ALA A 515 -8.46 -8.08 10.31
N VAL A 516 -9.08 -8.99 9.59
CA VAL A 516 -9.50 -10.31 10.10
C VAL A 516 -8.29 -11.24 10.20
N GLY A 517 -7.42 -11.24 9.18
CA GLY A 517 -6.17 -11.99 9.20
C GLY A 517 -5.04 -11.30 9.98
N PRO A 518 -3.85 -11.91 10.04
CA PRO A 518 -2.69 -11.30 10.67
C PRO A 518 -2.15 -10.14 9.83
N VAL A 519 -1.61 -9.12 10.49
CA VAL A 519 -0.89 -8.02 9.86
C VAL A 519 0.59 -8.11 10.21
N GLN A 520 1.47 -8.09 9.20
CA GLN A 520 2.90 -8.27 9.36
C GLN A 520 3.67 -7.02 8.93
N PHE A 521 4.49 -6.49 9.82
CA PHE A 521 5.39 -5.35 9.62
C PHE A 521 6.85 -5.71 9.97
N ALA A 522 7.21 -6.98 9.89
CA ALA A 522 8.54 -7.47 10.25
C ALA A 522 9.63 -6.76 9.43
N GLY A 523 10.60 -6.13 10.10
CA GLY A 523 11.72 -5.45 9.45
C GLY A 523 11.35 -4.17 8.70
N VAL A 524 10.18 -3.59 8.99
CA VAL A 524 9.75 -2.32 8.38
C VAL A 524 10.52 -1.14 8.97
N VAL A 525 10.79 -0.15 8.14
CA VAL A 525 11.35 1.13 8.59
C VAL A 525 10.32 2.23 8.38
N PHE A 526 9.85 2.82 9.48
CA PHE A 526 8.97 3.99 9.50
C PHE A 526 9.82 5.24 9.74
N GLY A 527 9.99 6.06 8.70
CA GLY A 527 10.75 7.30 8.71
C GLY A 527 9.98 8.51 9.24
N GLY A 528 8.66 8.54 9.02
CA GLY A 528 7.74 9.50 9.62
C GLY A 528 6.96 8.93 10.80
N ASP A 529 5.91 9.63 11.22
CA ASP A 529 4.99 9.16 12.25
C ASP A 529 4.19 7.96 11.72
N ALA A 530 4.07 6.89 12.52
CA ALA A 530 3.31 5.70 12.20
C ALA A 530 2.05 5.66 13.07
N LEU A 531 0.90 5.96 12.46
CA LEU A 531 -0.39 6.09 13.14
C LEU A 531 -1.20 4.80 12.98
N PHE A 532 -1.35 4.03 14.04
CA PHE A 532 -2.19 2.83 14.12
C PHE A 532 -3.43 3.06 15.00
N ASN A 533 -3.77 4.31 15.30
CA ASN A 533 -4.85 4.64 16.23
C ASN A 533 -6.18 3.97 15.83
N ALA A 534 -6.85 3.35 16.80
CA ALA A 534 -8.10 2.61 16.61
C ALA A 534 -8.04 1.47 15.56
N MET A 535 -6.84 1.03 15.15
CA MET A 535 -6.67 -0.16 14.30
C MET A 535 -7.19 -1.40 15.04
N ALA A 536 -7.95 -2.23 14.33
CA ALA A 536 -8.50 -3.47 14.82
C ALA A 536 -7.95 -4.66 14.02
N VAL A 537 -7.28 -5.59 14.69
CA VAL A 537 -6.76 -6.83 14.09
C VAL A 537 -7.30 -8.01 14.88
N GLU A 538 -8.08 -8.91 14.28
CA GLU A 538 -8.67 -10.05 14.99
C GLU A 538 -7.63 -11.12 15.35
N ARG A 539 -6.57 -11.25 14.54
CA ARG A 539 -5.44 -12.19 14.77
C ARG A 539 -4.20 -11.46 15.26
N HIS A 540 -3.02 -11.78 14.72
CA HIS A 540 -1.74 -11.28 15.22
C HIS A 540 -1.31 -10.00 14.49
N ALA A 541 -0.75 -9.05 15.21
CA ALA A 541 -0.01 -7.92 14.64
C ALA A 541 1.47 -8.12 14.95
N VAL A 542 2.27 -8.37 13.91
CA VAL A 542 3.67 -8.83 14.04
C VAL A 542 4.61 -7.77 13.51
N PHE A 543 5.37 -7.15 14.39
CA PHE A 543 6.48 -6.23 14.10
C PHE A 543 7.84 -6.87 14.46
N GLY A 544 7.85 -8.02 15.13
CA GLY A 544 9.07 -8.77 15.41
C GLY A 544 9.79 -9.29 14.16
N PRO A 545 11.06 -9.73 14.27
CA PRO A 545 11.90 -10.17 13.16
C PRO A 545 11.51 -11.58 12.64
N ILE A 546 10.25 -11.81 12.32
CA ILE A 546 9.79 -13.06 11.72
C ILE A 546 10.10 -13.02 10.22
N GLY A 547 10.92 -13.97 9.75
CA GLY A 547 11.28 -14.07 8.33
C GLY A 547 12.30 -13.03 7.85
N THR A 548 12.78 -12.14 8.73
CA THR A 548 13.86 -11.18 8.43
C THR A 548 14.84 -11.10 9.59
N ASN A 549 16.11 -10.78 9.31
CA ASN A 549 17.12 -10.53 10.36
C ASN A 549 17.15 -9.06 10.81
N SER A 550 16.21 -8.23 10.33
CA SER A 550 16.20 -6.79 10.59
C SER A 550 15.07 -6.43 11.54
N PRO A 551 15.35 -5.70 12.64
CA PRO A 551 14.31 -5.25 13.53
C PRO A 551 13.47 -4.16 12.87
N THR A 552 12.19 -4.10 13.24
CA THR A 552 11.33 -2.99 12.85
C THR A 552 11.75 -1.71 13.56
N HIS A 553 11.75 -0.59 12.83
CA HIS A 553 12.30 0.67 13.30
C HIS A 553 11.30 1.82 13.14
N PHE A 554 10.94 2.43 14.26
CA PHE A 554 10.13 3.65 14.32
C PHE A 554 11.04 4.86 14.60
N LYS A 555 11.32 5.66 13.57
CA LYS A 555 12.19 6.84 13.70
C LYS A 555 11.49 8.03 14.36
N LYS A 556 10.18 8.15 14.19
CA LYS A 556 9.32 9.14 14.85
C LYS A 556 8.25 8.45 15.68
N THR A 557 7.11 9.10 15.90
CA THR A 557 6.04 8.65 16.78
C THR A 557 5.43 7.35 16.27
N ALA A 558 5.18 6.41 17.17
CA ALA A 558 4.40 5.21 16.91
C ALA A 558 3.12 5.27 17.77
N ASP A 559 1.99 5.57 17.15
CA ASP A 559 0.71 5.75 17.83
C ASP A 559 -0.16 4.48 17.71
N PHE A 560 -0.24 3.72 18.80
CA PHE A 560 -1.10 2.55 18.98
C PHE A 560 -2.30 2.83 19.90
N ILE A 561 -2.69 4.09 20.09
CA ILE A 561 -3.79 4.47 20.98
C ILE A 561 -5.09 3.78 20.55
N ALA A 562 -5.82 3.24 21.53
CA ALA A 562 -7.11 2.55 21.33
C ALA A 562 -7.07 1.40 20.29
N THR A 563 -5.90 0.84 20.00
CA THR A 563 -5.77 -0.34 19.15
C THR A 563 -6.42 -1.55 19.78
N ARG A 564 -7.02 -2.42 18.96
CA ARG A 564 -7.66 -3.66 19.39
C ARG A 564 -7.03 -4.83 18.67
N ILE A 565 -6.28 -5.66 19.40
CA ILE A 565 -5.62 -6.85 18.84
C ILE A 565 -6.23 -8.09 19.50
N GLY A 566 -6.96 -8.88 18.72
CA GLY A 566 -7.59 -10.12 19.17
C GLY A 566 -6.60 -11.28 19.37
N GLY A 567 -5.46 -11.26 18.67
CA GLY A 567 -4.34 -12.18 18.87
C GLY A 567 -3.22 -11.57 19.72
N GLN A 568 -1.98 -11.75 19.27
CA GLN A 568 -0.79 -11.21 19.93
C GLN A 568 -0.26 -9.99 19.18
N LEU A 569 0.15 -8.97 19.93
CA LEU A 569 0.97 -7.88 19.44
C LEU A 569 2.45 -8.23 19.70
N ASP A 570 3.18 -8.55 18.64
CA ASP A 570 4.60 -8.88 18.71
C ASP A 570 5.44 -7.69 18.25
N LEU A 571 6.20 -7.10 19.17
CA LEU A 571 7.16 -6.02 18.98
C LEU A 571 8.57 -6.45 19.39
N ALA A 572 8.87 -7.76 19.40
CA ALA A 572 10.19 -8.26 19.75
C ALA A 572 11.27 -7.60 18.89
N ALA A 573 12.39 -7.21 19.51
CA ALA A 573 13.50 -6.51 18.85
C ALA A 573 13.17 -5.14 18.21
N ALA A 574 11.92 -4.66 18.27
CA ALA A 574 11.54 -3.38 17.68
C ALA A 574 12.26 -2.20 18.35
N ARG A 575 12.61 -1.19 17.55
CA ARG A 575 13.31 0.01 18.01
C ARG A 575 12.41 1.22 17.86
N PHE A 576 12.23 1.96 18.95
CA PHE A 576 11.44 3.19 18.99
C PHE A 576 12.38 4.36 19.29
N GLU A 577 12.73 5.14 18.27
CA GLU A 577 13.48 6.41 18.43
C GLU A 577 12.55 7.57 18.81
N GLY A 578 11.30 7.59 18.31
CA GLY A 578 10.27 8.53 18.73
C GLY A 578 9.32 7.96 19.80
N GLU A 579 8.33 8.77 20.21
CA GLU A 579 7.38 8.38 21.27
C GLU A 579 6.57 7.14 20.89
N ALA A 580 6.40 6.22 21.83
CA ALA A 580 5.60 5.01 21.65
C ALA A 580 4.33 5.09 22.51
N LEU A 581 3.18 5.29 21.88
CA LEU A 581 1.91 5.59 22.56
C LEU A 581 0.95 4.40 22.45
N PHE A 582 0.72 3.68 23.54
CA PHE A 582 -0.16 2.51 23.60
C PHE A 582 -1.43 2.76 24.43
N ARG A 583 -1.79 4.03 24.66
CA ARG A 583 -2.86 4.36 25.62
C ARG A 583 -4.18 3.69 25.27
N GLY A 584 -4.74 2.93 26.21
CA GLY A 584 -6.02 2.23 26.03
C GLY A 584 -5.99 1.12 24.98
N ALA A 585 -4.81 0.64 24.57
CA ALA A 585 -4.71 -0.53 23.70
C ALA A 585 -5.24 -1.78 24.41
N ASN A 586 -6.08 -2.54 23.71
CA ASN A 586 -6.70 -3.76 24.19
C ASN A 586 -6.11 -4.97 23.45
N LEU A 587 -5.35 -5.79 24.16
CA LEU A 587 -4.57 -6.90 23.63
C LEU A 587 -5.12 -8.22 24.19
N GLN A 588 -6.04 -8.87 23.48
CA GLN A 588 -6.78 -10.00 24.03
C GLN A 588 -5.88 -11.17 24.41
N ARG A 589 -4.91 -11.57 23.56
CA ARG A 589 -3.99 -12.67 23.93
C ARG A 589 -2.73 -12.16 24.59
N GLY A 590 -2.02 -11.21 24.00
CA GLY A 590 -0.79 -10.78 24.65
C GLY A 590 0.08 -9.78 23.93
N LEU A 591 1.09 -9.33 24.68
CA LEU A 591 2.12 -8.40 24.26
C LEU A 591 3.49 -9.06 24.36
N ILE A 592 4.18 -9.18 23.23
CA ILE A 592 5.55 -9.72 23.16
C ILE A 592 6.48 -8.56 22.83
N LEU A 593 7.35 -8.17 23.75
CA LEU A 593 8.40 -7.17 23.54
C LEU A 593 9.78 -7.79 23.46
N SER A 594 9.88 -9.10 23.67
CA SER A 594 11.15 -9.82 23.72
C SER A 594 10.97 -11.23 23.23
N TRP A 595 11.98 -11.71 22.50
CA TRP A 595 12.02 -13.06 22.00
C TRP A 595 13.42 -13.64 22.20
N ARG A 596 13.49 -14.91 22.60
CA ARG A 596 14.74 -15.67 22.70
C ARG A 596 14.73 -16.74 21.61
N PRO A 597 15.65 -16.70 20.63
CA PRO A 597 15.78 -17.77 19.64
C PRO A 597 16.34 -19.03 20.30
N GLY A 598 15.52 -20.06 20.47
CA GLY A 598 15.94 -21.33 21.11
C GLY A 598 16.25 -21.19 22.61
N THR A 599 16.92 -22.21 23.18
CA THR A 599 17.23 -22.28 24.63
C THR A 599 18.50 -21.52 25.03
N THR A 600 19.43 -21.29 24.09
CA THR A 600 20.74 -20.66 24.33
C THR A 600 20.93 -19.31 23.62
N GLY A 601 19.94 -18.86 22.83
CA GLY A 601 20.02 -17.59 22.11
C GLY A 601 20.07 -16.37 23.05
N GLN A 602 20.74 -15.31 22.60
CA GLN A 602 20.61 -14.00 23.24
C GLN A 602 19.18 -13.50 23.10
N VAL A 603 18.64 -12.91 24.17
CA VAL A 603 17.32 -12.30 24.15
C VAL A 603 17.36 -11.08 23.21
N GLN A 604 16.49 -11.09 22.21
CA GLN A 604 16.24 -9.94 21.35
C GLN A 604 15.03 -9.19 21.89
N ALA A 605 15.28 -8.05 22.53
CA ALA A 605 14.26 -7.25 23.21
C ALA A 605 14.04 -5.91 22.49
N ALA A 606 12.84 -5.37 22.66
CA ALA A 606 12.49 -4.05 22.19
C ALA A 606 13.32 -2.97 22.93
N GLU A 607 13.62 -1.89 22.22
CA GLU A 607 14.36 -0.75 22.74
C GLU A 607 13.54 0.53 22.56
N PHE A 608 13.22 1.20 23.67
CA PHE A 608 12.47 2.46 23.70
C PHE A 608 13.39 3.61 24.06
N ARG A 609 13.79 4.41 23.06
CA ARG A 609 14.74 5.53 23.24
C ARG A 609 14.06 6.84 23.63
N ALA A 610 12.79 7.01 23.29
CA ALA A 610 11.95 8.10 23.75
C ALA A 610 10.88 7.60 24.73
N ARG A 611 9.95 8.50 25.10
CA ARG A 611 8.88 8.23 26.05
C ARG A 611 8.00 7.06 25.58
N ALA A 612 7.69 6.14 26.49
CA ALA A 612 6.78 5.04 26.25
C ALA A 612 5.55 5.16 27.17
N ASP A 613 4.35 5.16 26.60
CA ASP A 613 3.09 5.39 27.31
C ASP A 613 2.14 4.20 27.14
N PHE A 614 2.15 3.28 28.10
CA PHE A 614 1.29 2.10 28.21
C PHE A 614 0.08 2.31 29.13
N ARG A 615 -0.34 3.57 29.37
CA ARG A 615 -1.46 3.82 30.30
C ARG A 615 -2.76 3.16 29.83
N ASN A 616 -3.50 2.58 30.77
CA ASN A 616 -4.76 1.86 30.51
C ASN A 616 -4.63 0.68 29.52
N VAL A 617 -3.43 0.15 29.27
CA VAL A 617 -3.28 -1.08 28.48
C VAL A 617 -3.86 -2.27 29.23
N GLN A 618 -4.52 -3.15 28.49
CA GLN A 618 -5.06 -4.41 29.00
C GLN A 618 -4.51 -5.57 28.17
N ALA A 619 -3.98 -6.60 28.84
CA ALA A 619 -3.66 -7.87 28.19
C ALA A 619 -4.06 -9.08 29.05
N ALA A 620 -4.68 -10.09 28.42
CA ALA A 620 -5.35 -11.16 29.17
C ALA A 620 -4.56 -12.47 29.32
N GLU A 621 -3.76 -12.91 28.33
CA GLU A 621 -3.12 -14.25 28.40
C GLU A 621 -1.60 -14.24 28.59
N ARG A 622 -0.85 -13.30 27.99
CA ARG A 622 0.63 -13.35 28.00
C ARG A 622 1.29 -11.98 27.84
N VAL A 623 2.32 -11.71 28.64
CA VAL A 623 3.20 -10.53 28.47
C VAL A 623 4.66 -10.97 28.57
N GLN A 624 5.49 -10.60 27.60
CA GLN A 624 6.93 -10.91 27.61
C GLN A 624 7.77 -9.67 27.42
N LEU A 625 8.46 -9.22 28.47
CA LEU A 625 9.26 -8.00 28.48
C LEU A 625 10.72 -8.23 28.86
N ALA A 626 11.20 -9.48 28.81
CA ALA A 626 12.55 -9.82 29.22
C ALA A 626 13.62 -9.01 28.45
N GLY A 627 14.54 -8.37 29.17
CA GLY A 627 15.66 -7.61 28.61
C GLY A 627 15.29 -6.29 27.93
N VAL A 628 14.02 -5.86 27.95
CA VAL A 628 13.57 -4.59 27.37
C VAL A 628 14.29 -3.41 28.04
N THR A 629 14.67 -2.40 27.25
CA THR A 629 15.31 -1.19 27.76
C THR A 629 14.48 0.04 27.44
N PHE A 630 14.13 0.79 28.49
CA PHE A 630 13.52 2.12 28.42
C PHE A 630 14.59 3.17 28.77
N HIS A 631 14.99 3.98 27.80
CA HIS A 631 15.98 5.04 28.01
C HIS A 631 15.37 6.32 28.57
N GLU A 632 14.09 6.55 28.28
CA GLU A 632 13.30 7.68 28.78
C GLU A 632 12.14 7.20 29.67
N HIS A 633 11.28 8.14 30.10
CA HIS A 633 10.18 7.85 31.01
C HIS A 633 9.20 6.83 30.43
N ALA A 634 8.85 5.81 31.22
CA ALA A 634 7.89 4.77 30.87
C ALA A 634 6.68 4.81 31.82
N ALA A 635 5.48 4.93 31.27
CA ALA A 635 4.23 4.99 32.05
C ALA A 635 3.36 3.76 31.81
N PHE A 636 3.02 3.03 32.87
CA PHE A 636 2.12 1.88 32.94
C PHE A 636 0.96 2.17 33.90
N ASP A 637 0.53 3.44 33.98
CA ASP A 637 -0.52 3.83 34.92
C ASP A 637 -1.88 3.24 34.53
N SER A 638 -2.67 2.89 35.54
CA SER A 638 -4.02 2.35 35.38
C SER A 638 -4.06 1.09 34.50
N THR A 639 -2.95 0.35 34.38
CA THR A 639 -2.92 -0.92 33.65
C THR A 639 -3.49 -2.06 34.48
N LYS A 640 -4.13 -3.02 33.80
CA LYS A 640 -4.61 -4.25 34.43
C LYS A 640 -4.02 -5.46 33.73
N TRP A 641 -3.33 -6.31 34.48
CA TRP A 641 -2.66 -7.50 33.95
C TRP A 641 -3.21 -8.74 34.64
N GLU A 642 -4.03 -9.51 33.93
CA GLU A 642 -4.68 -10.73 34.47
C GLU A 642 -3.71 -11.92 34.61
N VAL A 643 -2.46 -11.74 34.20
CA VAL A 643 -1.39 -12.74 34.18
C VAL A 643 -0.20 -12.28 35.03
N PRO A 644 0.64 -13.21 35.52
CA PRO A 644 1.86 -12.84 36.23
C PRO A 644 2.75 -11.97 35.32
N MET A 645 3.20 -10.82 35.82
CA MET A 645 4.07 -9.92 35.05
C MET A 645 5.49 -9.96 35.60
N ALA A 646 6.41 -10.53 34.83
CA ALA A 646 7.82 -10.61 35.20
C ALA A 646 8.66 -9.58 34.42
N PHE A 647 9.29 -8.65 35.13
CA PHE A 647 10.21 -7.65 34.60
C PHE A 647 11.64 -8.19 34.57
N GLU A 648 11.81 -9.34 33.90
CA GLU A 648 13.10 -10.02 33.83
C GLU A 648 14.15 -9.19 33.09
N GLU A 649 15.26 -8.84 33.75
CA GLU A 649 16.36 -8.05 33.18
C GLU A 649 15.96 -6.72 32.51
N VAL A 650 14.78 -6.18 32.85
CA VAL A 650 14.29 -4.91 32.27
C VAL A 650 15.05 -3.73 32.83
N ARG A 651 15.40 -2.76 31.99
CA ARG A 651 16.19 -1.60 32.36
C ARG A 651 15.41 -0.31 32.15
N PHE A 652 15.17 0.41 33.24
CA PHE A 652 14.61 1.75 33.24
C PHE A 652 15.72 2.76 33.57
N ARG A 653 16.16 3.53 32.57
CA ARG A 653 17.23 4.54 32.74
C ARG A 653 16.74 5.87 33.29
N LYS A 654 15.43 6.12 33.16
CA LYS A 654 14.69 7.27 33.72
C LYS A 654 13.51 6.75 34.53
N GLY A 655 12.58 7.62 34.92
CA GLY A 655 11.47 7.25 35.80
C GLY A 655 10.51 6.24 35.18
N ALA A 656 10.02 5.31 36.00
CA ALA A 656 8.97 4.36 35.67
C ALA A 656 7.74 4.65 36.54
N SER A 657 6.60 4.94 35.92
CA SER A 657 5.34 5.20 36.60
C SER A 657 4.40 4.02 36.40
N ILE A 658 3.98 3.37 37.48
CA ILE A 658 3.04 2.23 37.49
C ILE A 658 2.00 2.52 38.57
N THR A 659 1.28 3.64 38.41
CA THR A 659 0.31 4.12 39.41
C THR A 659 -1.09 3.61 39.13
N ARG A 660 -1.91 3.36 40.16
CA ARG A 660 -3.28 2.81 40.04
C ARG A 660 -3.38 1.54 39.19
N ALA A 661 -2.30 0.77 39.10
CA ALA A 661 -2.25 -0.46 38.32
C ALA A 661 -2.71 -1.66 39.17
N ALA A 662 -3.18 -2.71 38.50
CA ALA A 662 -3.65 -3.93 39.16
C ALA A 662 -2.94 -5.17 38.61
N PHE A 663 -2.30 -5.91 39.52
CA PHE A 663 -1.56 -7.15 39.27
C PHE A 663 -2.13 -8.31 40.10
N PRO A 664 -3.34 -8.82 39.76
CA PRO A 664 -4.02 -9.89 40.49
C PRO A 664 -3.23 -11.21 40.58
N GLN A 665 -2.28 -11.46 39.68
CA GLN A 665 -1.40 -12.64 39.74
C GLN A 665 0.02 -12.32 40.23
N GLY A 666 0.28 -11.06 40.61
CA GLY A 666 1.57 -10.59 41.10
C GLY A 666 2.49 -10.00 40.03
N ALA A 667 3.49 -9.26 40.50
CA ALA A 667 4.51 -8.61 39.68
C ALA A 667 5.91 -8.91 40.24
N ASP A 668 6.81 -9.34 39.37
CA ASP A 668 8.19 -9.69 39.72
C ASP A 668 9.18 -8.67 39.13
N PHE A 669 9.85 -7.93 40.00
CA PHE A 669 10.88 -6.94 39.66
C PHE A 669 12.28 -7.38 40.13
N SER A 670 12.47 -8.65 40.50
CA SER A 670 13.70 -9.17 41.13
C SER A 670 14.97 -9.03 40.31
N THR A 671 14.87 -8.88 38.99
CA THR A 671 16.02 -8.67 38.08
C THR A 671 15.90 -7.38 37.27
N ALA A 672 14.87 -6.58 37.52
CA ALA A 672 14.70 -5.28 36.91
C ALA A 672 15.72 -4.28 37.50
N ARG A 673 16.13 -3.31 36.68
CA ARG A 673 17.07 -2.25 37.07
C ARG A 673 16.41 -0.88 36.87
N PHE A 674 16.42 -0.07 37.92
CA PHE A 674 15.86 1.29 37.93
C PHE A 674 16.97 2.29 38.25
N GLN A 675 17.22 3.24 37.35
CA GLN A 675 18.20 4.33 37.53
C GLN A 675 17.57 5.66 37.96
N ALA A 676 16.26 5.65 38.23
CA ALA A 676 15.49 6.80 38.70
C ALA A 676 14.25 6.31 39.46
N LEU A 677 13.30 7.21 39.75
CA LEU A 677 12.09 6.93 40.51
C LEU A 677 11.26 5.78 39.90
N LEU A 678 10.94 4.78 40.72
CA LEU A 678 9.87 3.81 40.47
C LEU A 678 8.64 4.21 41.30
N ASP A 679 7.61 4.72 40.63
CA ASP A 679 6.36 5.12 41.29
C ASP A 679 5.31 4.03 41.14
N LEU A 680 4.95 3.39 42.26
CA LEU A 680 3.93 2.35 42.34
C LEU A 680 2.64 2.85 43.01
N THR A 681 2.47 4.17 43.20
CA THR A 681 1.39 4.76 44.01
C THR A 681 -0.01 4.25 43.65
N ASP A 682 -0.82 3.95 44.66
CA ASP A 682 -2.21 3.45 44.57
C ASP A 682 -2.38 2.15 43.76
N SER A 683 -1.31 1.35 43.60
CA SER A 683 -1.36 0.09 42.86
C SER A 683 -1.63 -1.13 43.74
N THR A 684 -2.22 -2.16 43.16
CA THR A 684 -2.63 -3.39 43.85
C THR A 684 -1.89 -4.59 43.29
N PHE A 685 -1.33 -5.42 44.16
CA PHE A 685 -0.56 -6.61 43.81
C PHE A 685 -1.06 -7.81 44.62
N ARG A 686 -1.03 -9.02 44.06
CA ARG A 686 -1.14 -10.22 44.88
C ARG A 686 0.19 -10.51 45.56
N THR A 687 1.21 -10.79 44.75
CA THR A 687 2.60 -10.93 45.20
C THR A 687 3.43 -9.80 44.59
N LEU A 688 4.15 -9.05 45.41
CA LEU A 688 5.11 -8.04 44.97
C LEU A 688 6.53 -8.54 45.29
N ARG A 689 7.33 -8.82 44.25
CA ARG A 689 8.73 -9.24 44.41
C ARG A 689 9.68 -8.13 44.00
N LEU A 690 10.55 -7.75 44.92
CA LEU A 690 11.57 -6.71 44.77
C LEU A 690 12.95 -7.32 45.11
N THR A 691 14.00 -6.86 44.45
CA THR A 691 15.38 -7.41 44.44
C THR A 691 15.98 -7.78 45.82
N THR A 692 16.94 -8.74 45.79
CA THR A 692 17.75 -9.21 46.93
C THR A 692 19.28 -9.11 46.74
N LEU A 693 19.80 -8.68 45.57
CA LEU A 693 21.23 -8.89 45.22
C LEU A 693 22.04 -7.64 44.81
N ALA A 694 21.45 -6.47 44.68
CA ALA A 694 22.21 -5.24 44.46
C ALA A 694 21.54 -4.11 45.23
N LYS A 695 22.34 -3.38 46.01
CA LYS A 695 21.93 -2.14 46.68
C LYS A 695 21.10 -1.32 45.71
N TRP A 696 19.92 -0.87 46.14
CA TRP A 696 19.08 0.08 45.43
C TRP A 696 19.82 1.43 45.35
N SER A 697 20.87 1.52 44.52
CA SER A 697 21.80 2.63 44.54
C SER A 697 21.47 3.75 43.55
N ASP A 698 20.47 3.57 42.67
CA ASP A 698 20.31 4.47 41.53
C ASP A 698 18.94 5.20 41.46
N GLY A 699 17.94 4.89 42.30
CA GLY A 699 16.66 5.65 42.29
C GLY A 699 15.66 5.30 43.40
N PRO A 700 14.83 6.26 43.87
CA PRO A 700 13.85 6.03 44.94
C PRO A 700 12.65 5.19 44.49
N ILE A 701 11.95 4.56 45.45
CA ILE A 701 10.67 3.85 45.21
C ILE A 701 9.55 4.56 45.98
N GLU A 702 8.40 4.75 45.34
CA GLU A 702 7.17 5.26 45.97
C GLU A 702 6.08 4.18 45.99
N LEU A 703 5.54 3.86 47.17
CA LEU A 703 4.52 2.81 47.40
C LEU A 703 3.26 3.33 48.10
N ARG A 704 3.10 4.65 48.23
CA ARG A 704 1.94 5.25 48.88
C ARG A 704 0.61 4.72 48.32
N GLY A 705 -0.34 4.43 49.20
CA GLY A 705 -1.65 3.90 48.82
C GLY A 705 -1.67 2.49 48.22
N SER A 706 -0.50 1.87 48.00
CA SER A 706 -0.40 0.55 47.36
C SER A 706 -0.78 -0.58 48.30
N THR A 707 -1.26 -1.69 47.73
CA THR A 707 -1.68 -2.89 48.47
C THR A 707 -1.01 -4.15 47.92
N TYR A 708 -0.65 -5.08 48.81
CA TYR A 708 -0.14 -6.40 48.45
C TYR A 708 -0.53 -7.46 49.49
N GLU A 709 -0.72 -8.71 49.06
CA GLU A 709 -0.95 -9.85 49.96
C GLU A 709 0.39 -10.44 50.44
N GLU A 710 1.29 -10.69 49.50
CA GLU A 710 2.62 -11.26 49.76
C GLU A 710 3.72 -10.31 49.28
N PHE A 711 4.69 -10.04 50.15
CA PHE A 711 5.90 -9.28 49.82
C PHE A 711 7.14 -10.17 49.91
N SER A 712 7.99 -10.13 48.88
CA SER A 712 9.28 -10.81 48.87
C SER A 712 10.38 -9.85 48.42
N GLY A 713 11.44 -9.71 49.22
CA GLY A 713 12.56 -8.79 48.94
C GLY A 713 13.40 -8.46 50.18
N ASP A 714 14.44 -7.66 49.96
CA ASP A 714 15.30 -7.09 51.00
C ASP A 714 14.61 -5.89 51.66
N VAL A 715 14.25 -6.06 52.93
CA VAL A 715 13.50 -5.07 53.71
C VAL A 715 14.37 -3.87 54.07
N ASP A 716 15.65 -4.06 54.39
CA ASP A 716 16.55 -2.97 54.76
C ASP A 716 16.78 -2.04 53.57
N ALA A 717 17.01 -2.62 52.39
CA ALA A 717 17.20 -1.86 51.16
C ALA A 717 15.92 -1.12 50.72
N LEU A 718 14.74 -1.72 50.90
CA LEU A 718 13.45 -1.06 50.67
C LEU A 718 13.26 0.14 51.61
N LEU A 719 13.62 -0.01 52.88
CA LEU A 719 13.48 1.03 53.91
C LEU A 719 14.42 2.22 53.69
N GLU A 720 15.61 1.98 53.12
CA GLU A 720 16.53 3.02 52.65
C GLU A 720 16.05 3.73 51.38
N ALA A 721 15.44 3.00 50.45
CA ALA A 721 14.97 3.53 49.17
C ALA A 721 13.70 4.39 49.26
N PHE A 722 12.99 4.37 50.39
CA PHE A 722 11.78 5.15 50.59
C PHE A 722 12.06 6.66 50.78
N THR A 723 11.57 7.47 49.85
CA THR A 723 11.57 8.95 49.99
C THR A 723 10.51 9.45 50.96
N ARG A 724 9.29 8.88 50.96
CA ARG A 724 8.17 9.22 51.87
C ARG A 724 7.24 8.02 52.11
N ALA A 725 7.63 7.04 52.94
CA ALA A 725 6.73 5.93 53.25
C ALA A 725 5.68 6.34 54.30
N ASP A 726 4.40 6.31 53.91
CA ASP A 726 3.26 6.57 54.79
C ASP A 726 3.02 5.41 55.76
N ARG A 727 2.47 5.72 56.95
CA ARG A 727 2.18 4.75 58.02
C ARG A 727 1.43 3.49 57.54
N PRO A 728 0.38 3.58 56.69
CA PRO A 728 -0.34 2.40 56.22
C PRO A 728 0.53 1.42 55.43
N VAL A 729 1.52 1.92 54.69
CA VAL A 729 2.45 1.09 53.89
C VAL A 729 3.35 0.26 54.82
N LEU A 730 3.92 0.89 55.85
CA LEU A 730 4.78 0.22 56.82
C LEU A 730 4.03 -0.82 57.67
N THR A 731 2.79 -0.51 58.09
CA THR A 731 1.98 -1.46 58.86
C THR A 731 1.58 -2.69 58.03
N ARG A 732 1.31 -2.52 56.74
CA ARG A 732 1.03 -3.65 55.84
C ARG A 732 2.28 -4.48 55.57
N LEU A 733 3.43 -3.83 55.36
CA LEU A 733 4.71 -4.51 55.22
C LEU A 733 5.01 -5.39 56.43
N GLU A 734 4.83 -4.84 57.64
CA GLU A 734 4.97 -5.59 58.89
C GLU A 734 4.02 -6.80 58.93
N LYS A 735 2.71 -6.60 58.67
CA LYS A 735 1.73 -7.70 58.71
C LYS A 735 2.04 -8.80 57.70
N SER A 736 2.45 -8.45 56.47
CA SER A 736 2.83 -9.41 55.44
C SER A 736 4.08 -10.21 55.83
N LEU A 737 5.12 -9.55 56.37
CA LEU A 737 6.34 -10.23 56.83
C LEU A 737 6.08 -11.21 57.98
N ARG A 738 5.22 -10.82 58.95
CA ARG A 738 4.80 -11.72 60.05
C ARG A 738 4.02 -12.94 59.53
N GLN A 739 3.15 -12.76 58.54
CA GLN A 739 2.39 -13.87 57.94
C GLN A 739 3.30 -14.92 57.26
N VAL A 740 4.44 -14.49 56.71
CA VAL A 740 5.43 -15.36 56.05
C VAL A 740 6.49 -15.87 57.06
N GLY A 741 6.37 -15.56 58.35
CA GLY A 741 7.27 -16.02 59.42
C GLY A 741 8.62 -15.29 59.50
N ARG A 742 8.75 -14.12 58.86
CA ARG A 742 9.95 -13.26 58.90
C ARG A 742 9.85 -12.24 60.04
N ASP A 743 9.70 -12.72 61.28
CA ASP A 743 9.40 -11.89 62.46
C ASP A 743 10.49 -10.87 62.78
N ASP A 744 11.77 -11.23 62.63
CA ASP A 744 12.90 -10.33 62.93
C ASP A 744 12.91 -9.09 62.02
N GLU A 745 12.57 -9.26 60.74
CA GLU A 745 12.49 -8.17 59.77
C GLU A 745 11.22 -7.32 59.96
N ALA A 746 10.10 -7.97 60.30
CA ALA A 746 8.87 -7.26 60.66
C ALA A 746 9.10 -6.34 61.86
N ASP A 747 9.89 -6.78 62.84
CA ASP A 747 10.27 -5.96 64.00
C ASP A 747 11.13 -4.75 63.60
N VAL A 748 12.02 -4.86 62.60
CA VAL A 748 12.78 -3.72 62.05
C VAL A 748 11.84 -2.68 61.43
N VAL A 749 10.89 -3.12 60.60
CA VAL A 749 9.88 -2.25 59.97
C VAL A 749 9.03 -1.54 61.03
N TYR A 750 8.57 -2.29 62.04
CA TYR A 750 7.80 -1.76 63.16
C TYR A 750 8.58 -0.66 63.90
N LEU A 751 9.85 -0.92 64.26
CA LEU A 751 10.70 0.04 64.94
C LEU A 751 10.93 1.30 64.11
N GLN A 752 11.11 1.16 62.80
CA GLN A 752 11.27 2.30 61.90
C GLN A 752 9.99 3.13 61.80
N GLY A 753 8.83 2.48 61.74
CA GLY A 753 7.52 3.16 61.82
C GLY A 753 7.39 4.00 63.10
N GLN A 754 7.74 3.43 64.25
CA GLN A 754 7.70 4.13 65.55
C GLN A 754 8.68 5.31 65.62
N ARG A 755 9.88 5.18 65.05
CA ARG A 755 10.87 6.28 64.98
C ARG A 755 10.33 7.46 64.19
N ARG A 756 9.67 7.20 63.05
CA ARG A 756 9.07 8.25 62.20
C ARG A 756 7.87 8.91 62.89
N GLU A 757 7.04 8.17 63.61
CA GLU A 757 5.95 8.76 64.39
C GLU A 757 6.45 9.71 65.49
N ARG A 758 7.61 9.45 66.09
CA ARG A 758 8.22 10.44 66.99
C ARG A 758 8.55 11.72 66.25
N ILE A 759 9.20 11.65 65.10
CA ILE A 759 9.56 12.86 64.34
C ILE A 759 8.29 13.64 63.95
N ARG A 760 7.26 12.95 63.45
CA ARG A 760 5.98 13.57 63.11
C ARG A 760 5.28 14.19 64.33
N ASN A 761 5.21 13.49 65.46
CA ASN A 761 4.59 14.03 66.67
C ASN A 761 5.33 15.27 67.20
N TRP A 762 6.63 15.37 66.95
CA TRP A 762 7.41 16.57 67.24
C TRP A 762 7.04 17.72 66.28
N GLU A 763 6.99 17.47 64.97
CA GLU A 763 6.63 18.45 63.93
C GLU A 763 5.18 18.95 64.06
N GLU A 764 4.23 18.07 64.40
CA GLU A 764 2.82 18.38 64.65
C GLU A 764 2.56 19.04 66.01
N HIS A 765 3.61 19.43 66.75
CA HIS A 765 3.52 20.06 68.08
C HIS A 765 2.81 19.19 69.16
N ARG A 766 2.75 17.87 68.96
CA ARG A 766 2.16 16.89 69.90
C ARG A 766 3.20 16.41 70.92
N TYR A 767 3.74 17.35 71.69
CA TYR A 767 4.85 17.10 72.61
C TYR A 767 4.55 16.05 73.69
N GLY A 768 3.31 15.98 74.20
CA GLY A 768 2.94 14.97 75.21
C GLY A 768 3.07 13.54 74.71
N GLU A 769 2.56 13.26 73.52
CA GLU A 769 2.69 11.94 72.89
C GLU A 769 4.11 11.64 72.45
N TRP A 770 4.85 12.67 72.03
CA TRP A 770 6.27 12.54 71.74
C TRP A 770 7.07 12.11 72.96
N ILE A 771 6.84 12.74 74.13
CA ILE A 771 7.52 12.40 75.39
C ILE A 771 7.21 10.95 75.74
N PHE A 772 5.93 10.57 75.76
CA PHE A 772 5.51 9.21 76.13
C PHE A 772 6.12 8.14 75.20
N ARG A 773 6.05 8.34 73.89
CA ARG A 773 6.61 7.40 72.90
C ARG A 773 8.13 7.38 72.90
N SER A 774 8.78 8.49 73.22
CA SER A 774 10.24 8.55 73.37
C SER A 774 10.69 7.79 74.61
N LEU A 775 9.96 7.93 75.73
CA LEU A 775 10.20 7.19 76.96
C LEU A 775 9.98 5.68 76.74
N TYR A 776 8.87 5.29 76.10
CA TYR A 776 8.56 3.90 75.77
C TYR A 776 9.60 3.27 74.81
N GLY A 777 10.06 4.03 73.82
CA GLY A 777 11.16 3.64 72.94
C GLY A 777 12.49 3.46 73.66
N ALA A 778 12.84 4.37 74.58
CA ALA A 778 14.08 4.29 75.37
C ALA A 778 14.09 3.12 76.36
N LEU A 779 12.97 2.90 77.06
CA LEU A 779 12.85 1.91 78.13
C LEU A 779 12.65 0.49 77.58
N GLY A 780 11.78 0.29 76.60
CA GLY A 780 11.35 -1.03 76.13
C GLY A 780 11.61 -1.32 74.64
N ASN A 781 12.22 -0.39 73.90
CA ASN A 781 12.35 -0.47 72.44
C ASN A 781 11.01 -0.81 71.76
N TYR A 782 9.94 -0.14 72.21
CA TYR A 782 8.56 -0.36 71.76
C TYR A 782 8.01 -1.78 71.96
N GLY A 783 8.58 -2.58 72.85
CA GLY A 783 8.11 -3.95 73.15
C GLY A 783 8.83 -5.06 72.36
N VAL A 784 9.72 -4.71 71.43
CA VAL A 784 10.52 -5.67 70.65
C VAL A 784 11.63 -6.30 71.49
N ARG A 785 12.23 -5.53 72.40
CA ARG A 785 13.37 -5.98 73.25
C ARG A 785 13.09 -5.73 74.73
N PRO A 786 12.17 -6.50 75.34
CA PRO A 786 11.67 -6.24 76.69
C PRO A 786 12.75 -6.34 77.78
N TYR A 787 13.86 -7.05 77.51
CA TYR A 787 15.00 -7.14 78.44
C TYR A 787 15.62 -5.77 78.79
N ARG A 788 15.45 -4.74 77.95
CA ARG A 788 15.93 -3.38 78.25
C ARG A 788 15.25 -2.76 79.47
N LEU A 789 13.98 -3.11 79.72
CA LEU A 789 13.27 -2.69 80.93
C LEU A 789 13.95 -3.27 82.17
N LEU A 790 14.33 -4.55 82.12
CA LEU A 790 15.05 -5.21 83.22
C LEU A 790 16.42 -4.59 83.48
N VAL A 791 17.16 -4.25 82.42
CA VAL A 791 18.46 -3.57 82.56
C VAL A 791 18.28 -2.18 83.16
N PHE A 792 17.28 -1.41 82.72
CA PHE A 792 17.00 -0.08 83.26
C PHE A 792 16.58 -0.15 84.74
N SER A 793 15.71 -1.09 85.09
CA SER A 793 15.35 -1.40 86.48
C SER A 793 16.59 -1.75 87.31
N ALA A 794 17.47 -2.61 86.81
CA ALA A 794 18.69 -3.01 87.50
C ALA A 794 19.64 -1.82 87.71
N VAL A 795 19.78 -0.92 86.72
CA VAL A 795 20.59 0.31 86.84
C VAL A 795 20.00 1.24 87.90
N LEU A 796 18.69 1.47 87.91
CA LEU A 796 18.03 2.33 88.91
C LEU A 796 18.17 1.77 90.31
N ILE A 797 17.91 0.47 90.50
CA ILE A 797 18.08 -0.24 91.77
C ILE A 797 19.55 -0.16 92.24
N TRP A 798 20.51 -0.29 91.32
CA TRP A 798 21.92 -0.17 91.66
C TRP A 798 22.31 1.26 92.07
N LEU A 799 21.80 2.28 91.36
CA LEU A 799 22.03 3.69 91.66
C LEU A 799 21.44 4.08 93.02
N GLY A 800 20.23 3.59 93.30
CA GLY A 800 19.57 3.73 94.60
C GLY A 800 20.36 3.09 95.73
N ALA A 801 20.83 1.85 95.54
CA ALA A 801 21.69 1.16 96.49
C ALA A 801 22.99 1.94 96.77
N LEU A 802 23.60 2.54 95.74
CA LEU A 802 24.81 3.36 95.88
C LEU A 802 24.54 4.60 96.73
N VAL A 803 23.40 5.26 96.53
CA VAL A 803 22.98 6.42 97.35
C VAL A 803 22.67 6.00 98.79
N PHE A 804 21.97 4.88 99.01
CA PHE A 804 21.62 4.40 100.34
C PHE A 804 22.82 3.88 101.15
N GLN A 805 23.93 3.55 100.48
CA GLN A 805 25.20 3.24 101.12
C GLN A 805 25.96 4.48 101.63
N LEU A 806 25.56 5.68 101.20
CA LEU A 806 26.22 6.91 101.66
C LEU A 806 25.96 7.14 103.16
N PRO A 807 26.97 7.60 103.92
CA PRO A 807 26.82 7.85 105.34
C PRO A 807 25.70 8.88 105.60
N GLY A 808 24.70 8.49 106.38
CA GLY A 808 23.56 9.35 106.71
C GLY A 808 22.43 9.37 105.68
N ALA A 809 22.48 8.51 104.65
CA ALA A 809 21.46 8.45 103.62
C ALA A 809 20.16 7.77 104.05
N VAL A 810 20.20 6.93 105.08
CA VAL A 810 19.04 6.19 105.60
C VAL A 810 19.02 6.26 107.12
N ARG A 811 17.82 6.27 107.70
CA ARG A 811 17.58 6.27 109.15
C ARG A 811 16.60 5.16 109.51
N ARG A 812 16.74 4.57 110.69
CA ARG A 812 15.80 3.56 111.18
C ARG A 812 14.52 4.22 111.70
N ARG A 813 13.35 3.66 111.41
CA ARG A 813 12.05 4.15 111.88
C ARG A 813 11.87 3.71 113.34
N GLU A 814 12.03 4.63 114.30
CA GLU A 814 11.92 4.32 115.72
C GLU A 814 10.46 4.10 116.15
N LEU A 815 10.19 2.95 116.77
CA LEU A 815 9.15 2.82 117.79
C LEU A 815 9.65 3.49 119.07
N THR A 816 9.21 4.74 119.27
CA THR A 816 9.24 5.52 120.53
C THR A 816 10.55 5.57 121.35
N SER A 817 11.06 6.81 121.44
CA SER A 817 11.93 7.40 122.47
C SER A 817 13.39 6.92 122.56
N GLY A 818 14.25 7.59 121.79
CA GLY A 818 15.13 8.61 122.37
C GLY A 818 16.40 8.12 123.06
N THR A 819 17.47 7.92 122.29
CA THR A 819 18.81 8.49 122.54
C THR A 819 19.72 8.19 121.35
N ALA A 820 20.55 9.17 120.99
CA ALA A 820 21.39 9.15 119.80
C ALA A 820 22.28 7.91 119.71
N HIS A 821 22.39 7.31 118.51
CA HIS A 821 23.66 7.31 117.77
C HIS A 821 23.61 6.71 116.35
N SER A 822 24.57 7.24 115.59
CA SER A 822 25.21 6.68 114.40
C SER A 822 24.44 6.81 113.09
N ALA A 823 25.13 7.39 112.11
CA ALA A 823 24.80 7.25 110.70
C ALA A 823 24.88 5.77 110.35
N ALA A 824 23.76 5.07 110.50
CA ALA A 824 23.67 3.66 110.18
C ALA A 824 24.08 3.44 108.72
N ARG A 825 25.13 2.66 108.52
CA ARG A 825 25.54 2.18 107.20
C ARG A 825 24.81 0.87 106.97
N LEU A 826 23.91 0.86 106.01
CA LEU A 826 23.35 -0.38 105.48
C LEU A 826 24.48 -1.23 104.91
N THR A 827 24.38 -2.55 105.07
CA THR A 827 25.25 -3.46 104.34
C THR A 827 24.98 -3.31 102.83
N ARG A 828 25.93 -3.73 101.99
CA ARG A 828 25.73 -3.65 100.52
C ARG A 828 24.47 -4.39 100.08
N PHE A 829 24.15 -5.51 100.75
CA PHE A 829 22.95 -6.29 100.47
C PHE A 829 21.68 -5.58 100.93
N ASP A 830 21.66 -5.02 102.14
CA ASP A 830 20.46 -4.33 102.67
C ASP A 830 20.17 -3.03 101.90
N ALA A 831 21.20 -2.33 101.41
CA ALA A 831 21.01 -1.15 100.56
C ALA A 831 20.41 -1.50 99.20
N VAL A 832 20.76 -2.65 98.62
CA VAL A 832 20.13 -3.16 97.40
C VAL A 832 18.70 -3.60 97.69
N ALA A 833 18.46 -4.34 98.78
CA ALA A 833 17.13 -4.74 99.20
C ALA A 833 16.21 -3.54 99.42
N LEU A 834 16.68 -2.51 100.12
CA LEU A 834 15.95 -1.27 100.33
C LEU A 834 15.69 -0.53 99.00
N SER A 835 16.65 -0.54 98.08
CA SER A 835 16.44 0.04 96.74
C SER A 835 15.46 -0.75 95.88
N ILE A 836 15.36 -2.07 96.06
CA ILE A 836 14.33 -2.90 95.42
C ILE A 836 12.97 -2.59 96.03
N CYS A 837 12.87 -2.48 97.36
CA CYS A 837 11.61 -2.13 98.05
C CYS A 837 11.06 -0.80 97.57
N TYR A 838 11.89 0.25 97.51
CA TYR A 838 11.46 1.54 96.97
C TYR A 838 11.13 1.51 95.48
N PHE A 839 11.67 0.56 94.70
CA PHE A 839 11.41 0.45 93.26
C PHE A 839 10.18 -0.43 92.95
N LEU A 840 9.82 -1.40 93.79
CA LEU A 840 8.64 -2.23 93.56
C LEU A 840 7.38 -1.50 94.06
N PRO A 841 6.27 -1.51 93.31
CA PRO A 841 4.98 -0.93 93.73
C PRO A 841 4.25 -1.88 94.69
N VAL A 842 4.96 -2.48 95.65
CA VAL A 842 4.44 -3.41 96.64
C VAL A 842 5.06 -3.05 97.98
N GLU A 843 4.24 -2.95 99.03
CA GLU A 843 4.73 -2.68 100.38
C GLU A 843 5.50 -3.89 100.90
N PHE A 844 6.81 -3.72 101.09
CA PHE A 844 7.70 -4.74 101.67
C PHE A 844 8.06 -4.37 103.11
N PRO A 845 8.21 -5.35 104.02
CA PRO A 845 8.46 -5.10 105.45
C PRO A 845 9.77 -4.33 105.76
N LEU A 846 10.74 -4.31 104.83
CA LEU A 846 11.96 -3.50 104.97
C LEU A 846 11.72 -1.98 104.94
N GLU A 847 10.63 -1.49 104.32
CA GLU A 847 10.23 -0.07 104.37
C GLU A 847 9.68 0.36 105.75
N GLU A 848 9.28 -0.60 106.58
CA GLU A 848 8.85 -0.33 107.96
C GLU A 848 10.03 -0.04 108.89
N GLU A 849 11.21 -0.64 108.62
CA GLU A 849 12.41 -0.46 109.43
C GLU A 849 13.29 0.71 109.00
N TRP A 850 13.41 1.02 107.70
CA TRP A 850 14.39 1.98 107.19
C TRP A 850 13.75 3.04 106.27
N ILE A 851 14.01 4.32 106.55
CA ILE A 851 13.50 5.46 105.77
C ILE A 851 14.67 6.28 105.22
N ALA A 852 14.61 6.64 103.94
CA ALA A 852 15.57 7.54 103.31
C ALA A 852 15.57 8.93 103.96
N ALA A 853 16.76 9.48 104.24
CA ALA A 853 16.89 10.76 104.92
C ALA A 853 16.40 11.95 104.05
N THR A 854 15.63 12.86 104.66
CA THR A 854 15.12 14.08 104.01
C THR A 854 16.13 15.23 103.98
N THR A 855 17.20 15.14 104.77
CA THR A 855 18.27 16.14 104.82
C THR A 855 19.21 16.02 103.61
N PRO A 856 19.59 17.13 102.94
CA PRO A 856 20.53 17.10 101.83
C PRO A 856 21.94 16.69 102.29
N LEU A 857 22.52 15.72 101.61
CA LEU A 857 23.91 15.27 101.79
C LEU A 857 24.76 15.89 100.69
N THR A 858 25.91 16.44 101.07
CA THR A 858 26.89 16.95 100.10
C THR A 858 27.84 15.82 99.74
N TYR A 859 27.79 15.37 98.50
CA TYR A 859 28.65 14.30 97.98
C TYR A 859 29.58 14.86 96.91
N ARG A 860 30.86 14.54 97.02
CA ARG A 860 31.89 14.99 96.07
C ARG A 860 32.03 13.93 94.98
N LEU A 861 31.69 14.30 93.74
CA LEU A 861 31.78 13.37 92.62
C LEU A 861 33.27 13.06 92.31
N PRO A 862 33.66 11.78 92.24
CA PRO A 862 35.06 11.39 92.07
C PRO A 862 35.66 11.76 90.69
N LEU A 863 34.82 11.96 89.66
CA LEU A 863 35.27 12.22 88.28
C LEU A 863 35.29 13.71 87.88
N THR A 864 34.51 14.58 88.53
CA THR A 864 34.33 15.99 88.11
C THR A 864 34.65 17.02 89.19
N ASN A 865 35.06 16.57 90.39
CA ASN A 865 35.46 17.40 91.53
C ASN A 865 34.44 18.47 91.98
N LYS A 866 33.20 18.40 91.49
CA LYS A 866 32.07 19.25 91.88
C LYS A 866 31.35 18.63 93.08
N ASN A 867 31.00 19.47 94.04
CA ASN A 867 30.15 19.10 95.17
C ASN A 867 28.69 19.12 94.71
N VAL A 868 28.00 17.98 94.84
CA VAL A 868 26.58 17.85 94.50
C VAL A 868 25.79 17.61 95.78
N GLN A 869 24.73 18.39 95.96
CA GLN A 869 23.76 18.14 97.03
C GLN A 869 22.76 17.09 96.57
N LEU A 870 22.77 15.92 97.20
CA LEU A 870 21.85 14.83 96.96
C LEU A 870 20.89 14.73 98.14
N ARG A 871 19.59 14.64 97.87
CA ARG A 871 18.58 14.33 98.89
C ARG A 871 18.18 12.85 98.73
N PRO A 872 18.59 11.95 99.65
CA PRO A 872 18.26 10.53 99.56
C PRO A 872 16.76 10.26 99.48
N ALA A 873 15.93 10.98 100.23
CA ALA A 873 14.47 10.88 100.14
C ALA A 873 13.92 11.30 98.76
N ALA A 874 14.58 12.20 98.05
CA ALA A 874 14.19 12.56 96.69
C ALA A 874 14.58 11.45 95.69
N MET A 875 15.73 10.81 95.88
CA MET A 875 16.13 9.61 95.11
C MET A 875 15.14 8.46 95.36
N ALA A 876 14.79 8.19 96.62
CA ALA A 876 13.84 7.14 96.99
C ALA A 876 12.46 7.37 96.37
N ASN A 877 11.86 8.55 96.57
CA ASN A 877 10.46 8.78 96.17
C ASN A 877 10.31 9.17 94.69
N PHE A 878 11.15 10.07 94.17
CA PHE A 878 10.99 10.58 92.80
C PHE A 878 11.76 9.79 91.75
N VAL A 879 12.87 9.13 92.12
CA VAL A 879 13.68 8.36 91.15
C VAL A 879 13.39 6.89 91.21
N LEU A 880 13.28 6.25 92.39
CA LEU A 880 12.98 4.82 92.50
C LEU A 880 11.48 4.54 92.51
N ARG A 881 10.71 5.16 93.41
CA ARG A 881 9.28 4.83 93.58
C ARG A 881 8.43 5.24 92.38
N LEU A 882 8.61 6.47 91.92
CA LEU A 882 7.91 6.97 90.74
C LEU A 882 8.28 6.19 89.46
N SER A 883 9.56 5.86 89.27
CA SER A 883 9.98 5.07 88.11
C SER A 883 9.53 3.62 88.22
N GLY A 884 9.53 3.04 89.42
CA GLY A 884 9.02 1.73 89.74
C GLY A 884 7.55 1.54 89.41
N TRP A 885 6.73 2.52 89.80
CA TRP A 885 5.31 2.59 89.47
C TRP A 885 5.02 2.67 87.97
N ILE A 886 5.99 3.14 87.17
CA ILE A 886 5.87 3.22 85.72
C ILE A 886 6.44 1.95 85.06
N VAL A 887 7.66 1.54 85.43
CA VAL A 887 8.42 0.48 84.77
C VAL A 887 7.92 -0.90 85.13
N VAL A 888 7.51 -1.16 86.38
CA VAL A 888 7.08 -2.50 86.82
C VAL A 888 5.77 -2.94 86.16
N PRO A 889 4.70 -2.11 86.08
CA PRO A 889 3.51 -2.47 85.32
C PRO A 889 3.80 -2.67 83.81
N LEU A 890 4.68 -1.85 83.23
CA LEU A 890 5.11 -1.98 81.84
C LEU A 890 5.91 -3.27 81.59
N ALA A 891 6.80 -3.66 82.50
CA ALA A 891 7.57 -4.89 82.42
C ALA A 891 6.65 -6.12 82.58
N LEU A 892 5.67 -6.07 83.49
CA LEU A 892 4.69 -7.14 83.66
C LEU A 892 3.80 -7.28 82.41
N ALA A 893 3.36 -6.17 81.82
CA ALA A 893 2.61 -6.15 80.57
C ALA A 893 3.44 -6.66 79.36
N ALA A 894 4.76 -6.44 79.39
CA ALA A 894 5.68 -6.95 78.35
C ALA A 894 5.89 -8.46 78.47
N VAL A 895 6.08 -8.98 79.69
CA VAL A 895 6.32 -10.40 79.97
C VAL A 895 5.06 -11.25 79.78
N THR A 896 3.89 -10.70 80.11
CA THR A 896 2.58 -11.38 79.93
C THR A 896 2.05 -11.33 78.50
N GLY A 897 2.77 -10.68 77.56
CA GLY A 897 2.37 -10.58 76.16
C GLY A 897 1.27 -9.54 75.87
N LEU A 898 0.72 -8.88 76.89
CA LEU A 898 -0.34 -7.85 76.76
C LEU A 898 0.10 -6.64 75.90
N LEU A 899 1.40 -6.35 75.82
CA LEU A 899 1.93 -5.30 74.93
C LEU A 899 2.15 -5.76 73.47
N LYS A 900 2.15 -7.07 73.18
CA LYS A 900 2.30 -7.60 71.82
C LYS A 900 0.99 -7.65 71.03
N THR A 901 -0.16 -7.56 71.72
CA THR A 901 -1.48 -7.65 71.10
C THR A 901 -2.21 -6.32 71.23
N ASN A 902 -1.97 -5.40 70.31
CA ASN A 902 -2.94 -4.41 69.82
C ASN A 902 -2.29 -3.64 68.66
N GLY A 903 -2.48 -4.16 67.44
CA GLY A 903 -2.01 -3.59 66.18
C GLY A 903 -2.93 -3.87 65.01
#